data_AF-A0A8H4XVN4-F1
#
_entry.id   AF-A0A8H4XVN4-F1
#
_cell.length_a   1.000
_cell.length_b   1.000
_cell.length_c   1.000
_cell.angle_alpha   90.00
_cell.angle_beta   90.00
_cell.angle_gamma   90.00
#
_symmetry.space_group_name_H-M   'P 1'
#
loop_
_entity.id
_entity.type
_entity.pdbx_description
1 polymer ?
#
loop_
_entity_poly.entity_id
_entity_poly.type
_entity_poly.pdbx_seq_one_letter_code
_entity_poly.pdbx_strand_id
1 'polypeptide(L)'
;MLFVNLIAGFAATAGAILVPSVSPGAFSVGLSVKTLTDERRWDPYAPKESPEKRRVLVSAFTPTSFRNESCPNGELDVPYMPPETTRIFELQTNAMGLPDGIFDDLRMRLCRIPDQGIKNGKVGEQRARFPVILFSPGRGVSRLMYSAMARTLASHGYVVLTVDHPYDATIIEFPDGTSVPGVAGVANQTVLEKSTQVRQQDISFIIDMLKDDSAAKEIVGFTRVDRIFIFGHSIGGATTASSLLADDRIRGGINFDGDMLGPVVTSGVDKPLFLIGQPRSHEQGPSWNQTWENLRGPGMMMQIAGTTHQSFLDVPLLVTLRDITEGSEPRIDAALGTIDGRRMAAVVMELVVAVLEFVFDGTEERLCQLSVKNKDHHPCFAKSEFYRMQQEVGAGHSTVGEHHVWELLEGCPKDLFQERFIHDHALDLFIVTDQEYHTICIMKLFASSYTLALSLALVSASPLQDYGDGHQMMKRADGITEYAQVSLLDLPCETELEPGKLDIAWIELIGSNTILRVNVTSGQKKRFKLNNPVGLPSGMEFLPDGYLWLSEIAGNSMVRLDPKDGSMTEYPFPWANIAAVDDLPAGIRVTIDVSGNRDRGAWFTAAGLNAIGRIDIDTFEFDLYKLPNPASLPLII
;
A
#
# COMPACT_ATOMS: atom_id res chain seq x y z
N MET A 1 -12.79 -14.93 62.45
CA MET A 1 -12.14 -15.71 61.38
C MET A 1 -13.05 -15.68 60.17
N LEU A 2 -12.70 -14.92 59.12
CA LEU A 2 -13.07 -15.26 57.75
C LEU A 2 -12.13 -14.50 56.82
N PHE A 3 -11.55 -15.28 55.91
CA PHE A 3 -10.40 -14.98 55.09
C PHE A 3 -10.72 -14.05 53.92
N VAL A 4 -9.67 -13.35 53.52
CA VAL A 4 -9.50 -12.52 52.32
C VAL A 4 -9.76 -13.34 51.04
N ASN A 5 -10.38 -12.70 50.04
CA ASN A 5 -10.09 -12.95 48.63
C ASN A 5 -10.22 -11.63 47.86
N LEU A 6 -9.13 -10.85 47.88
CA LEU A 6 -8.87 -9.80 46.89
C LEU A 6 -8.25 -10.50 45.67
N ILE A 7 -9.03 -10.68 44.62
CA ILE A 7 -8.49 -11.00 43.30
C ILE A 7 -7.96 -9.68 42.74
N ALA A 8 -6.66 -9.43 42.95
CA ALA A 8 -5.94 -8.42 42.21
C ALA A 8 -5.77 -8.95 40.78
N GLY A 9 -6.60 -8.46 39.86
CA GLY A 9 -6.33 -8.61 38.44
C GLY A 9 -5.04 -7.86 38.11
N PHE A 10 -3.94 -8.61 37.97
CA PHE A 10 -2.77 -8.11 37.26
C PHE A 10 -3.19 -7.97 35.79
N ALA A 11 -3.64 -6.78 35.39
CA ALA A 11 -3.46 -6.37 34.01
C ALA A 11 -1.96 -6.29 33.80
N ALA A 12 -1.41 -7.26 33.06
CA ALA A 12 -0.04 -7.15 32.58
C ALA A 12 0.04 -5.86 31.76
N THR A 13 0.74 -4.85 32.27
CA THR A 13 1.16 -3.72 31.44
C THR A 13 2.12 -4.30 30.42
N ALA A 14 1.66 -4.54 29.19
CA ALA A 14 2.56 -4.86 28.09
C ALA A 14 3.67 -3.80 28.07
N GLY A 15 4.92 -4.23 28.23
CA GLY A 15 6.06 -3.33 28.28
C GLY A 15 6.27 -2.66 26.93
N ALA A 16 6.56 -1.36 26.91
CA ALA A 16 6.89 -0.66 25.69
C ALA A 16 8.10 -1.30 24.97
N ILE A 17 7.97 -1.54 23.66
CA ILE A 17 9.06 -2.08 22.82
C ILE A 17 9.75 -0.92 22.12
N LEU A 18 11.06 -0.82 22.29
CA LEU A 18 11.84 0.23 21.63
C LEU A 18 12.21 -0.19 20.22
N VAL A 19 11.80 0.62 19.24
CA VAL A 19 12.26 0.48 17.86
C VAL A 19 13.77 0.72 17.82
N PRO A 20 14.58 -0.24 17.32
CA PRO A 20 16.03 -0.11 17.30
C PRO A 20 16.46 0.90 16.24
N SER A 21 17.60 1.54 16.48
CA SER A 21 18.33 2.22 15.40
C SER A 21 19.32 1.22 14.85
N VAL A 22 19.24 0.92 13.56
CA VAL A 22 20.14 -0.05 12.91
C VAL A 22 21.38 0.68 12.45
N SER A 23 22.58 0.21 12.83
CA SER A 23 23.84 0.91 12.58
C SER A 23 23.84 2.39 13.03
N PRO A 24 23.54 2.66 14.31
CA PRO A 24 23.44 4.02 14.85
C PRO A 24 24.78 4.77 14.77
N GLY A 25 24.71 6.03 14.35
CA GLY A 25 25.86 6.93 14.24
C GLY A 25 26.29 7.56 15.56
N ALA A 26 27.10 8.62 15.45
CA ALA A 26 27.78 9.27 16.56
C ALA A 26 26.89 10.20 17.41
N PHE A 27 25.66 10.49 16.97
CA PHE A 27 24.79 11.48 17.61
C PHE A 27 23.52 10.86 18.18
N SER A 28 23.09 11.39 19.33
CA SER A 28 21.72 11.23 19.82
C SER A 28 20.79 12.14 19.03
N VAL A 29 19.52 11.76 18.91
CA VAL A 29 18.56 12.40 17.99
C VAL A 29 17.35 12.91 18.76
N GLY A 30 16.92 14.13 18.47
CA GLY A 30 15.65 14.68 18.88
C GLY A 30 14.65 14.74 17.72
N LEU A 31 13.36 14.83 18.06
CA LEU A 31 12.26 15.00 17.11
C LEU A 31 11.48 16.26 17.45
N SER A 32 11.21 17.08 16.45
CA SER A 32 10.18 18.12 16.49
C SER A 32 9.18 17.93 15.36
N VAL A 33 7.91 18.25 15.60
CA VAL A 33 6.85 18.20 14.59
C VAL A 33 6.40 19.62 14.30
N LYS A 34 6.34 19.98 13.01
CA LYS A 34 6.06 21.34 12.55
C LYS A 34 4.98 21.34 11.47
N THR A 35 3.91 22.09 11.71
CA THR A 35 2.90 22.43 10.71
C THR A 35 3.36 23.68 9.97
N LEU A 36 3.52 23.58 8.65
CA LEU A 36 3.95 24.70 7.81
C LEU A 36 2.83 25.06 6.82
N THR A 37 2.36 26.30 6.87
CA THR A 37 1.28 26.80 6.00
C THR A 37 1.85 27.64 4.88
N ASP A 38 1.59 27.23 3.63
CA ASP A 38 1.89 28.04 2.45
C ASP A 38 0.76 29.05 2.20
N GLU A 39 0.94 30.28 2.70
CA GLU A 39 -0.04 31.36 2.55
C GLU A 39 -0.29 31.76 1.09
N ARG A 40 0.59 31.39 0.16
CA ARG A 40 0.48 31.72 -1.27
C ARG A 40 -0.30 30.67 -2.05
N ARG A 41 -0.38 29.42 -1.58
CA ARG A 41 -1.09 28.32 -2.25
C ARG A 41 -2.36 27.92 -1.53
N TRP A 42 -3.46 27.90 -2.27
CA TRP A 42 -4.65 27.16 -1.85
C TRP A 42 -4.40 25.67 -2.04
N ASP A 43 -4.91 24.86 -1.13
CA ASP A 43 -4.79 23.41 -1.26
C ASP A 43 -5.60 22.92 -2.48
N PRO A 44 -4.98 22.23 -3.44
CA PRO A 44 -5.64 21.81 -4.68
C PRO A 44 -6.59 20.61 -4.51
N TYR A 45 -6.63 20.02 -3.31
CA TYR A 45 -7.44 18.85 -2.95
C TYR A 45 -8.46 19.14 -1.84
N ALA A 46 -8.34 20.28 -1.15
CA ALA A 46 -9.32 20.69 -0.16
C ALA A 46 -10.75 20.75 -0.75
N PRO A 47 -11.77 20.35 0.02
CA PRO A 47 -13.17 20.44 -0.41
C PRO A 47 -13.53 21.84 -0.90
N LYS A 48 -14.29 21.93 -2.00
CA LYS A 48 -14.66 23.23 -2.60
C LYS A 48 -15.49 24.10 -1.65
N GLU A 49 -16.24 23.45 -0.76
CA GLU A 49 -17.11 24.05 0.24
C GLU A 49 -16.32 24.58 1.45
N SER A 50 -15.07 24.13 1.62
CA SER A 50 -14.19 24.54 2.71
C SER A 50 -12.75 24.71 2.22
N PRO A 51 -12.50 25.71 1.35
CA PRO A 51 -11.17 25.95 0.81
C PRO A 51 -10.21 26.36 1.93
N GLU A 52 -9.01 25.78 1.92
CA GLU A 52 -7.96 26.10 2.89
C GLU A 52 -6.61 26.30 2.22
N LYS A 53 -5.70 26.94 2.95
CA LYS A 53 -4.30 27.07 2.53
C LYS A 53 -3.59 25.73 2.63
N ARG A 54 -2.62 25.50 1.75
CA ARG A 54 -1.84 24.25 1.74
C ARG A 54 -1.00 24.16 3.02
N ARG A 55 -1.30 23.20 3.89
CA ARG A 55 -0.66 23.01 5.21
C ARG A 55 0.13 21.70 5.27
N VAL A 56 1.44 21.72 5.07
CA VAL A 56 2.26 20.50 5.12
C VAL A 56 2.73 20.20 6.53
N LEU A 57 2.80 18.92 6.90
CA LEU A 57 3.23 18.49 8.23
C LEU A 57 4.60 17.83 8.13
N VAL A 58 5.55 18.29 8.94
CA VAL A 58 6.96 17.86 8.88
C VAL A 58 7.40 17.29 10.22
N SER A 59 8.08 16.14 10.19
CA SER A 59 8.85 15.62 11.33
C SER A 59 10.33 15.90 11.10
N ALA A 60 10.96 16.67 11.99
CA ALA A 60 12.37 17.02 11.94
C ALA A 60 13.19 16.20 12.94
N PHE A 61 13.98 15.27 12.41
CA PHE A 61 14.95 14.48 13.17
C PHE A 61 16.30 15.20 13.16
N THR A 62 16.74 15.63 14.35
CA THR A 62 17.90 16.53 14.49
C THR A 62 18.96 15.93 15.44
N PRO A 63 20.25 15.97 15.08
CA PRO A 63 21.33 15.59 15.98
C PRO A 63 21.41 16.56 17.17
N THR A 64 21.34 16.08 18.40
CA THR A 64 21.25 16.93 19.60
C THR A 64 22.53 16.98 20.42
N SER A 65 23.13 15.81 20.69
CA SER A 65 24.37 15.61 21.46
C SER A 65 25.15 14.44 20.88
N PHE A 66 26.41 14.26 21.30
CA PHE A 66 27.11 13.02 21.01
C PHE A 66 26.45 11.87 21.75
N ARG A 67 26.46 10.67 21.15
CA ARG A 67 25.75 9.50 21.69
C ARG A 67 26.34 8.97 22.99
N ASN A 68 27.63 9.23 23.23
CA ASN A 68 28.29 8.94 24.51
C ASN A 68 28.01 9.99 25.60
N GLU A 69 27.30 11.06 25.27
CA GLU A 69 26.84 12.09 26.20
C GLU A 69 25.34 11.92 26.48
N SER A 70 24.91 12.23 27.70
CA SER A 70 23.48 12.24 28.03
C SER A 70 22.72 13.30 27.23
N CYS A 71 21.47 13.00 26.84
CA CYS A 71 20.60 13.99 26.20
C CYS A 71 20.48 15.25 27.09
N PRO A 72 20.73 16.47 26.56
CA PRO A 72 20.79 17.69 27.36
C PRO A 72 19.53 18.00 28.19
N ASN A 73 18.35 17.57 27.74
CA ASN A 73 17.07 17.77 28.43
C ASN A 73 16.39 16.43 28.80
N GLY A 74 17.20 15.38 28.92
CA GLY A 74 16.75 14.01 29.15
C GLY A 74 16.18 13.34 27.90
N GLU A 75 15.91 12.05 28.07
CA GLU A 75 15.31 11.19 27.06
C GLU A 75 13.79 11.15 27.23
N LEU A 76 13.12 10.76 26.15
CA LEU A 76 11.68 10.54 26.07
C LEU A 76 11.44 9.38 25.09
N ASP A 77 10.52 8.49 25.48
CA ASP A 77 9.99 7.46 24.61
C ASP A 77 8.67 7.95 24.01
N VAL A 78 8.66 8.19 22.70
CA VAL A 78 7.47 8.64 21.98
C VAL A 78 6.77 7.44 21.30
N PRO A 79 5.43 7.39 21.26
CA PRO A 79 4.70 6.49 20.35
C PRO A 79 5.28 6.54 18.94
N TYR A 80 5.36 5.40 18.27
CA TYR A 80 5.83 5.34 16.90
C TYR A 80 4.93 6.16 15.96
N MET A 81 3.62 6.10 16.17
CA MET A 81 2.63 6.94 15.49
C MET A 81 1.44 7.28 16.41
N PRO A 82 0.66 8.33 16.11
CA PRO A 82 -0.52 8.71 16.87
C PRO A 82 -1.71 7.76 16.62
N PRO A 83 -2.72 7.74 17.51
CA PRO A 83 -3.72 6.66 17.56
C PRO A 83 -4.59 6.51 16.32
N GLU A 84 -5.00 7.60 15.67
CA GLU A 84 -5.86 7.51 14.47
C GLU A 84 -5.07 6.93 13.28
N THR A 85 -3.81 7.35 13.16
CA THR A 85 -2.83 6.87 12.19
C THR A 85 -2.52 5.40 12.44
N THR A 86 -2.29 5.00 13.70
CA THR A 86 -2.11 3.58 14.09
C THR A 86 -3.25 2.74 13.54
N ARG A 87 -4.50 3.10 13.85
CA ARG A 87 -5.67 2.32 13.44
C ARG A 87 -5.75 2.12 11.92
N ILE A 88 -5.40 3.12 11.13
CA ILE A 88 -5.43 3.04 9.67
C ILE A 88 -4.30 2.15 9.14
N PHE A 89 -3.08 2.29 9.66
CA PHE A 89 -1.95 1.48 9.21
C PHE A 89 -2.03 0.04 9.67
N GLU A 90 -2.68 -0.24 10.81
CA GLU A 90 -2.98 -1.61 11.24
C GLU A 90 -3.81 -2.35 10.22
N LEU A 91 -4.87 -1.74 9.68
CA LEU A 91 -5.67 -2.35 8.61
C LEU A 91 -4.81 -2.72 7.40
N GLN A 92 -3.84 -1.87 7.04
CA GLN A 92 -2.93 -2.13 5.93
C GLN A 92 -1.92 -3.24 6.24
N THR A 93 -1.34 -3.26 7.43
CA THR A 93 -0.38 -4.31 7.82
C THR A 93 -1.05 -5.65 8.03
N ASN A 94 -2.29 -5.68 8.51
CA ASN A 94 -3.06 -6.91 8.67
C ASN A 94 -3.33 -7.59 7.32
N ALA A 95 -3.61 -6.81 6.28
CA ALA A 95 -3.72 -7.32 4.92
C ALA A 95 -2.39 -7.95 4.41
N MET A 96 -1.24 -7.56 4.98
CA MET A 96 0.07 -8.16 4.69
C MET A 96 0.34 -9.44 5.51
N GLY A 97 -0.59 -9.87 6.38
CA GLY A 97 -0.44 -11.03 7.25
C GLY A 97 0.18 -10.72 8.62
N LEU A 98 0.29 -9.44 8.99
CA LEU A 98 0.81 -9.01 10.29
C LEU A 98 -0.28 -9.02 11.38
N PRO A 99 0.08 -9.25 12.66
CA PRO A 99 -0.88 -9.30 13.74
C PRO A 99 -1.42 -7.91 14.09
N ASP A 100 -2.63 -7.88 14.66
CA ASP A 100 -3.22 -6.70 15.28
C ASP A 100 -2.30 -6.10 16.36
N GLY A 101 -2.37 -4.79 16.57
CA GLY A 101 -1.61 -4.11 17.62
C GLY A 101 -0.11 -4.04 17.34
N ILE A 102 0.32 -4.27 16.08
CA ILE A 102 1.75 -4.27 15.74
C ILE A 102 2.45 -2.93 16.07
N PHE A 103 1.69 -1.84 16.24
CA PHE A 103 2.24 -0.53 16.59
C PHE A 103 1.96 -0.08 18.04
N ASP A 104 1.07 -0.75 18.78
CA ASP A 104 0.50 -0.26 20.05
C ASP A 104 1.54 0.09 21.13
N ASP A 105 2.51 -0.81 21.32
CA ASP A 105 3.56 -0.67 22.32
C ASP A 105 4.88 -0.13 21.74
N LEU A 106 4.94 0.14 20.43
CA LEU A 106 6.17 0.56 19.76
C LEU A 106 6.49 2.00 20.13
N ARG A 107 7.72 2.21 20.61
CA ARG A 107 8.24 3.51 20.99
C ARG A 107 9.57 3.81 20.33
N MET A 108 9.80 5.08 20.03
CA MET A 108 11.12 5.59 19.67
C MET A 108 11.72 6.35 20.85
N ARG A 109 12.92 5.95 21.26
CA ARG A 109 13.71 6.71 22.22
C ARG A 109 14.43 7.86 21.54
N LEU A 110 14.20 9.07 22.05
CA LEU A 110 14.69 10.34 21.50
C LEU A 110 15.13 11.30 22.62
N CYS A 111 15.97 12.26 22.28
CA CYS A 111 16.26 13.39 23.16
C CYS A 111 15.11 14.40 23.15
N ARG A 112 14.75 14.91 24.32
CA ARG A 112 13.76 15.99 24.45
C ARG A 112 14.30 17.30 23.86
N ILE A 113 13.56 17.88 22.93
CA ILE A 113 13.80 19.22 22.39
C ILE A 113 12.88 20.21 23.14
N PRO A 114 13.41 21.28 23.77
CA PRO A 114 12.58 22.32 24.38
C PRO A 114 11.88 23.16 23.31
N ASP A 115 10.77 23.81 23.67
CA ASP A 115 10.02 24.71 22.78
C ASP A 115 10.87 25.87 22.23
N GLN A 116 11.86 26.30 23.01
CA GLN A 116 12.85 27.32 22.63
C GLN A 116 13.92 26.81 21.65
N GLY A 117 13.79 25.56 21.18
CA GLY A 117 14.74 24.87 20.32
C GLY A 117 15.91 24.26 21.07
N ILE A 118 16.78 23.58 20.32
CA ILE A 118 17.96 22.93 20.89
C ILE A 118 19.03 23.99 21.21
N LYS A 119 19.38 24.15 22.49
CA LYS A 119 20.45 25.07 22.92
C LYS A 119 21.80 24.76 22.24
N ASN A 120 22.63 25.79 22.08
CA ASN A 120 24.00 25.66 21.60
C ASN A 120 24.83 24.89 22.62
N GLY A 121 25.18 23.64 22.28
CA GLY A 121 26.26 22.86 22.88
C GLY A 121 27.31 22.52 21.82
N LYS A 122 28.26 21.63 22.10
CA LYS A 122 29.32 21.23 21.15
C LYS A 122 28.78 20.78 19.78
N VAL A 123 27.64 20.09 19.76
CA VAL A 123 26.96 19.66 18.52
C VAL A 123 26.21 20.83 17.85
N GLY A 124 25.80 21.86 18.59
CA GLY A 124 25.13 23.05 18.04
C GLY A 124 26.00 23.85 17.07
N GLU A 125 27.31 23.93 17.33
CA GLU A 125 28.27 24.58 16.42
C GLU A 125 28.53 23.75 15.15
N GLN A 126 28.48 22.42 15.25
CA GLN A 126 28.58 21.51 14.10
C GLN A 126 27.28 21.46 13.29
N ARG A 127 26.13 21.67 13.93
CA ARG A 127 24.80 21.62 13.31
C ARG A 127 24.63 22.56 12.14
N ALA A 128 25.23 23.75 12.19
CA ALA A 128 25.22 24.69 11.07
C ALA A 128 25.92 24.16 9.79
N ARG A 129 26.56 22.99 9.85
CA ARG A 129 27.24 22.34 8.71
C ARG A 129 26.57 21.05 8.25
N PHE A 130 25.58 20.55 9.01
CA PHE A 130 24.91 19.30 8.68
C PHE A 130 24.00 19.48 7.46
N PRO A 131 24.07 18.58 6.47
CA PRO A 131 23.13 18.60 5.37
C PRO A 131 21.70 18.39 5.86
N VAL A 132 20.76 19.09 5.22
CA VAL A 132 19.33 18.86 5.39
C VAL A 132 18.85 17.91 4.31
N ILE A 133 18.21 16.82 4.73
CA ILE A 133 17.63 15.81 3.89
C ILE A 133 16.12 15.94 3.96
N LEU A 134 15.48 16.15 2.82
CA LEU A 134 14.03 16.08 2.67
C LEU A 134 13.63 14.66 2.26
N PHE A 135 12.59 14.12 2.90
CA PHE A 135 12.05 12.81 2.56
C PHE A 135 10.57 12.91 2.16
N SER A 136 10.24 12.45 0.95
CA SER A 136 8.86 12.35 0.46
C SER A 136 8.37 10.89 0.49
N PRO A 137 7.29 10.57 1.22
CA PRO A 137 6.70 9.23 1.30
C PRO A 137 6.10 8.73 -0.02
N GLY A 138 5.77 7.44 -0.05
CA GLY A 138 4.88 6.86 -1.06
C GLY A 138 3.46 7.42 -1.02
N ARG A 139 2.67 7.06 -2.04
CA ARG A 139 1.27 7.49 -2.12
C ARG A 139 0.46 6.82 -1.02
N GLY A 140 -0.41 7.56 -0.33
CA GLY A 140 -1.21 7.00 0.77
C GLY A 140 -0.41 6.70 2.04
N VAL A 141 0.92 6.76 2.03
CA VAL A 141 1.75 6.44 3.20
C VAL A 141 2.09 7.71 3.96
N SER A 142 2.01 7.65 5.30
CA SER A 142 2.42 8.77 6.15
C SER A 142 3.95 8.84 6.28
N ARG A 143 4.46 10.05 6.47
CA ARG A 143 5.84 10.38 6.86
C ARG A 143 6.34 9.58 8.06
N LEU A 144 5.43 9.10 8.90
CA LEU A 144 5.74 8.37 10.12
C LEU A 144 6.25 6.95 9.84
N MET A 145 5.90 6.35 8.69
CA MET A 145 6.33 5.01 8.30
C MET A 145 7.80 4.92 7.85
N TYR A 146 8.54 6.01 8.03
CA TYR A 146 9.96 6.16 7.69
C TYR A 146 10.76 6.79 8.84
N SER A 147 10.18 6.82 10.04
CA SER A 147 10.76 7.47 11.23
C SER A 147 11.99 6.74 11.77
N ALA A 148 12.05 5.41 11.71
CA ALA A 148 13.20 4.63 12.15
C ALA A 148 14.40 4.85 11.22
N MET A 149 14.17 4.86 9.90
CA MET A 149 15.16 5.28 8.91
C MET A 149 15.62 6.73 9.14
N ALA A 150 14.70 7.69 9.27
CA ALA A 150 15.02 9.10 9.44
C ALA A 150 15.82 9.37 10.73
N ARG A 151 15.45 8.72 11.83
CA ARG A 151 16.20 8.78 13.09
C ARG A 151 17.60 8.19 12.94
N THR A 152 17.74 7.08 12.22
CA THR A 152 19.05 6.46 11.99
C THR A 152 19.94 7.38 11.16
N LEU A 153 19.45 7.93 10.05
CA LEU A 153 20.21 8.90 9.26
C LEU A 153 20.59 10.14 10.09
N ALA A 154 19.67 10.67 10.90
CA ALA A 154 20.00 11.80 11.76
C ALA A 154 21.14 11.49 12.75
N SER A 155 21.23 10.25 13.25
CA SER A 155 22.33 9.86 14.13
C SER A 155 23.72 9.91 13.48
N HIS A 156 23.81 9.98 12.14
CA HIS A 156 25.05 10.13 11.36
C HIS A 156 25.44 11.58 11.06
N GLY A 157 24.72 12.57 11.63
CA GLY A 157 25.05 13.99 11.44
C GLY A 157 24.32 14.62 10.24
N TYR A 158 23.10 14.18 9.97
CA TYR A 158 22.19 14.79 9.02
C TYR A 158 20.97 15.35 9.75
N VAL A 159 20.32 16.37 9.21
CA VAL A 159 18.97 16.76 9.65
C VAL A 159 17.97 16.20 8.66
N VAL A 160 17.04 15.37 9.12
CA VAL A 160 16.09 14.68 8.23
C VAL A 160 14.69 15.21 8.47
N LEU A 161 14.06 15.73 7.41
CA LEU A 161 12.68 16.20 7.40
C LEU A 161 11.82 15.20 6.62
N THR A 162 11.00 14.41 7.31
CA THR A 162 9.97 13.61 6.63
C THR A 162 8.69 14.44 6.48
N VAL A 163 8.06 14.37 5.31
CA VAL A 163 6.96 15.29 4.93
C VAL A 163 5.68 14.52 4.68
N ASP A 164 4.60 14.90 5.37
CA ASP A 164 3.25 14.49 5.00
C ASP A 164 2.64 15.52 4.05
N HIS A 165 2.11 15.01 2.94
CA HIS A 165 1.44 15.79 1.91
C HIS A 165 -0.08 15.66 2.12
N PRO A 166 -0.78 16.74 2.51
CA PRO A 166 -2.23 16.71 2.78
C PRO A 166 -3.03 16.15 1.64
N TYR A 167 -4.08 15.41 2.00
CA TYR A 167 -5.00 14.73 1.09
C TYR A 167 -4.38 13.61 0.23
N ASP A 168 -3.08 13.32 0.39
CA ASP A 168 -2.44 12.16 -0.26
C ASP A 168 -2.24 11.01 0.71
N ALA A 169 -1.55 11.24 1.84
CA ALA A 169 -1.44 10.24 2.90
C ALA A 169 -2.84 9.81 3.37
N THR A 170 -3.06 8.52 3.65
CA THR A 170 -4.39 8.00 4.00
C THR A 170 -5.00 8.75 5.19
N ILE A 171 -4.14 9.19 6.12
CA ILE A 171 -4.51 10.13 7.16
C ILE A 171 -3.30 10.94 7.65
N ILE A 172 -3.54 12.18 8.07
CA ILE A 172 -2.57 13.03 8.76
C ILE A 172 -3.23 13.62 10.01
N GLU A 173 -2.68 13.30 11.18
CA GLU A 173 -3.04 13.94 12.45
C GLU A 173 -2.11 15.14 12.72
N PHE A 174 -2.69 16.34 12.82
CA PHE A 174 -1.98 17.57 13.16
C PHE A 174 -1.87 17.76 14.68
N PRO A 175 -0.81 18.44 15.18
CA PRO A 175 -0.65 18.72 16.60
C PRO A 175 -1.77 19.57 17.24
N ASP A 176 -2.56 20.29 16.43
CA ASP A 176 -3.72 21.07 16.88
C ASP A 176 -4.97 20.21 17.11
N GLY A 177 -4.88 18.89 16.89
CA GLY A 177 -5.97 17.92 17.03
C GLY A 177 -6.85 17.78 15.79
N THR A 178 -6.54 18.48 14.70
CA THR A 178 -7.24 18.29 13.42
C THR A 178 -6.65 17.13 12.64
N SER A 179 -7.49 16.40 11.90
CA SER A 179 -7.07 15.31 11.03
C SER A 179 -7.50 15.59 9.59
N VAL A 180 -6.60 15.33 8.64
CA VAL A 180 -6.89 15.42 7.20
C VAL A 180 -6.84 14.01 6.60
N PRO A 181 -7.97 13.48 6.11
CA PRO A 181 -7.98 12.20 5.42
C PRO A 181 -7.42 12.33 4.00
N GLY A 182 -6.86 11.25 3.48
CA GLY A 182 -6.48 11.14 2.08
C GLY A 182 -7.71 11.19 1.17
N VAL A 183 -7.60 11.87 0.03
CA VAL A 183 -8.62 11.86 -1.01
C VAL A 183 -8.31 10.69 -1.93
N ALA A 184 -9.08 9.62 -1.79
CA ALA A 184 -8.99 8.45 -2.64
C ALA A 184 -9.34 8.85 -4.09
N GLY A 185 -8.41 8.59 -5.00
CA GLY A 185 -8.63 8.70 -6.43
C GLY A 185 -7.89 7.57 -7.12
N VAL A 186 -8.44 7.02 -8.21
CA VAL A 186 -7.74 5.99 -8.97
C VAL A 186 -6.37 6.52 -9.42
N ALA A 187 -5.33 5.72 -9.17
CA ALA A 187 -3.97 6.00 -9.65
C ALA A 187 -3.91 5.89 -11.17
N ASN A 188 -4.33 6.92 -11.87
CA ASN A 188 -3.99 7.08 -13.28
C ASN A 188 -2.82 8.06 -13.42
N GLN A 189 -2.19 8.02 -14.59
CA GLN A 189 -1.00 8.82 -14.84
C GLN A 189 -1.21 10.31 -14.59
N THR A 190 -2.34 10.89 -15.02
CA THR A 190 -2.68 12.30 -14.79
C THR A 190 -2.77 12.66 -13.31
N VAL A 191 -3.40 11.80 -12.50
CA VAL A 191 -3.52 12.00 -11.05
C VAL A 191 -2.16 11.91 -10.37
N LEU A 192 -1.34 10.93 -10.77
CA LEU A 192 0.00 10.75 -10.22
C LEU A 192 0.95 11.89 -10.62
N GLU A 193 0.86 12.39 -11.85
CA GLU A 193 1.63 13.56 -12.32
C GLU A 193 1.20 14.82 -11.58
N LYS A 194 -0.11 15.05 -11.41
CA LYS A 194 -0.62 16.17 -10.61
C LYS A 194 -0.18 16.07 -9.15
N SER A 195 -0.28 14.89 -8.53
CA SER A 195 0.20 14.69 -7.15
C SER A 195 1.69 14.94 -7.05
N THR A 196 2.49 14.40 -7.96
CA THR A 196 3.94 14.64 -8.03
C THR A 196 4.26 16.13 -8.14
N GLN A 197 3.52 16.89 -8.96
CA GLN A 197 3.70 18.33 -9.09
C GLN A 197 3.36 19.07 -7.78
N VAL A 198 2.25 18.72 -7.12
CA VAL A 198 1.87 19.35 -5.84
C VAL A 198 2.90 19.02 -4.75
N ARG A 199 3.35 17.78 -4.68
CA ARG A 199 4.41 17.34 -3.76
C ARG A 199 5.73 18.06 -4.02
N GLN A 200 6.11 18.26 -5.29
CA GLN A 200 7.29 19.04 -5.65
C GLN A 200 7.17 20.50 -5.17
N GLN A 201 6.01 21.12 -5.34
CA GLN A 201 5.77 22.48 -4.84
C GLN A 201 5.84 22.55 -3.31
N ASP A 202 5.37 21.52 -2.60
CA ASP A 202 5.50 21.40 -1.15
C ASP A 202 6.98 21.33 -0.74
N ILE A 203 7.81 20.58 -1.47
CA ILE A 203 9.26 20.52 -1.26
C ILE A 203 9.90 21.90 -1.47
N SER A 204 9.63 22.58 -2.58
CA SER A 204 10.18 23.92 -2.84
C SER A 204 9.72 24.95 -1.80
N PHE A 205 8.48 24.86 -1.32
CA PHE A 205 7.97 25.69 -0.22
C PHE A 205 8.75 25.45 1.08
N ILE A 206 9.02 24.19 1.45
CA ILE A 206 9.85 23.88 2.63
C ILE A 206 11.25 24.48 2.45
N ILE A 207 11.83 24.36 1.26
CA ILE A 207 13.15 24.96 0.98
C ILE A 207 13.10 26.48 1.08
N ASP A 208 12.05 27.16 0.61
CA ASP A 208 11.85 28.60 0.79
C ASP A 208 11.87 28.98 2.27
N MET A 209 11.15 28.22 3.12
CA MET A 209 11.14 28.42 4.57
C MET A 209 12.53 28.21 5.18
N LEU A 210 13.30 27.22 4.71
CA LEU A 210 14.67 26.97 5.19
C LEU A 210 15.69 28.04 4.74
N LYS A 211 15.33 28.91 3.80
CA LYS A 211 16.16 30.07 3.41
C LYS A 211 15.91 31.30 4.27
N ASP A 212 14.77 31.39 4.93
CA ASP A 212 14.54 32.40 5.96
C ASP A 212 15.20 31.97 7.28
N ASP A 213 16.06 32.82 7.84
CA ASP A 213 16.84 32.47 9.05
C ASP A 213 15.94 32.21 10.27
N SER A 214 14.80 32.91 10.39
CA SER A 214 13.89 32.72 11.52
C SER A 214 13.16 31.37 11.40
N ALA A 215 12.59 31.11 10.23
CA ALA A 215 11.90 29.85 9.95
C ALA A 215 12.85 28.65 9.97
N ALA A 216 14.06 28.77 9.40
CA ALA A 216 15.08 27.72 9.45
C ALA A 216 15.46 27.38 10.89
N LYS A 217 15.69 28.40 11.73
CA LYS A 217 15.99 28.17 13.15
C LYS A 217 14.84 27.48 13.87
N GLU A 218 13.60 27.78 13.51
CA GLU A 218 12.44 27.11 14.08
C GLU A 218 12.29 25.65 13.62
N ILE A 219 12.51 25.38 12.34
CA ILE A 219 12.28 24.06 11.74
C ILE A 219 13.44 23.10 12.04
N VAL A 220 14.69 23.53 11.79
CA VAL A 220 15.90 22.68 11.87
C VAL A 220 16.85 23.06 13.00
N GLY A 221 16.62 24.18 13.70
CA GLY A 221 17.44 24.60 14.84
C GLY A 221 18.69 25.39 14.49
N PHE A 222 18.91 25.72 13.21
CA PHE A 222 20.04 26.53 12.73
C PHE A 222 19.65 27.32 11.48
N THR A 223 20.51 28.27 11.09
CA THR A 223 20.27 29.17 9.95
C THR A 223 21.20 28.85 8.78
N ARG A 224 21.00 29.51 7.62
CA ARG A 224 21.85 29.36 6.42
C ARG A 224 21.94 27.92 5.89
N VAL A 225 20.79 27.27 5.69
CA VAL A 225 20.74 25.93 5.07
C VAL A 225 21.15 26.01 3.60
N ASP A 226 22.29 25.42 3.22
CA ASP A 226 22.86 25.46 1.86
C ASP A 226 23.16 24.08 1.26
N ARG A 227 23.22 23.02 2.09
CA ARG A 227 23.38 21.62 1.70
C ARG A 227 22.05 20.90 1.80
N ILE A 228 21.31 20.83 0.68
CA ILE A 228 19.98 20.20 0.62
C ILE A 228 20.04 18.98 -0.29
N PHE A 229 19.56 17.86 0.21
CA PHE A 229 19.37 16.61 -0.53
C PHE A 229 17.92 16.16 -0.38
N ILE A 230 17.40 15.44 -1.37
CA ILE A 230 16.06 14.87 -1.29
C ILE A 230 16.09 13.39 -1.66
N PHE A 231 15.30 12.58 -0.99
CA PHE A 231 14.95 11.27 -1.51
C PHE A 231 13.50 10.92 -1.18
N GLY A 232 12.99 9.87 -1.82
CA GLY A 232 11.62 9.45 -1.56
C GLY A 232 11.34 8.07 -2.12
N HIS A 233 10.24 7.50 -1.65
CA HIS A 233 9.77 6.17 -1.99
C HIS A 233 8.52 6.24 -2.88
N SER A 234 8.41 5.38 -3.89
CA SER A 234 7.23 5.31 -4.76
C SER A 234 6.96 6.67 -5.44
N ILE A 235 5.76 7.24 -5.35
CA ILE A 235 5.49 8.61 -5.85
C ILE A 235 6.42 9.68 -5.24
N GLY A 236 6.97 9.45 -4.04
CA GLY A 236 7.99 10.29 -3.42
C GLY A 236 9.34 10.23 -4.15
N GLY A 237 9.63 9.12 -4.82
CA GLY A 237 10.75 8.98 -5.74
C GLY A 237 10.56 9.78 -7.03
N ALA A 238 9.35 9.78 -7.59
CA ALA A 238 8.97 10.69 -8.68
C ALA A 238 9.08 12.17 -8.26
N THR A 239 8.63 12.48 -7.04
CA THR A 239 8.72 13.81 -6.41
C THR A 239 10.17 14.25 -6.27
N THR A 240 11.09 13.33 -5.93
CA THR A 240 12.53 13.59 -5.87
C THR A 240 13.05 14.05 -7.22
N ALA A 241 12.78 13.29 -8.30
CA ALA A 241 13.24 13.63 -9.64
C ALA A 241 12.62 14.95 -10.14
N SER A 242 11.32 15.16 -9.91
CA SER A 242 10.62 16.40 -10.24
C SER A 242 11.20 17.61 -9.49
N SER A 243 11.55 17.45 -8.21
CA SER A 243 12.15 18.51 -7.40
C SER A 243 13.56 18.86 -7.85
N LEU A 244 14.36 17.86 -8.26
CA LEU A 244 15.68 18.13 -8.85
C LEU A 244 15.59 18.92 -10.15
N LEU A 245 14.56 18.69 -10.97
CA LEU A 245 14.33 19.45 -12.19
C LEU A 245 13.88 20.89 -11.88
N ALA A 246 13.04 21.08 -10.87
CA ALA A 246 12.41 22.36 -10.57
C ALA A 246 13.20 23.31 -9.66
N ASP A 247 14.13 22.79 -8.84
CA ASP A 247 14.76 23.57 -7.77
C ASP A 247 16.30 23.40 -7.72
N ASP A 248 17.03 24.47 -8.05
CA ASP A 248 18.51 24.50 -8.09
C ASP A 248 19.19 24.46 -6.73
N ARG A 249 18.42 24.61 -5.65
CA ARG A 249 18.98 24.55 -4.30
C ARG A 249 19.23 23.11 -3.85
N ILE A 250 18.60 22.13 -4.49
CA ILE A 250 18.76 20.70 -4.21
C ILE A 250 20.00 20.18 -4.94
N ARG A 251 20.88 19.46 -4.23
CA ARG A 251 22.18 19.01 -4.74
C ARG A 251 22.20 17.62 -5.35
N GLY A 252 21.20 16.79 -5.05
CA GLY A 252 21.05 15.45 -5.59
C GLY A 252 19.88 14.72 -4.95
N GLY A 253 19.57 13.52 -5.44
CA GLY A 253 18.53 12.70 -4.83
C GLY A 253 18.51 11.22 -5.18
N ILE A 254 17.71 10.47 -4.41
CA ILE A 254 17.44 9.05 -4.61
C ILE A 254 15.94 8.83 -4.84
N ASN A 255 15.63 8.10 -5.90
CA ASN A 255 14.30 7.54 -6.13
C ASN A 255 14.32 6.07 -5.67
N PHE A 256 13.63 5.78 -4.56
CA PHE A 256 13.37 4.42 -4.12
C PHE A 256 12.09 3.89 -4.77
N ASP A 257 12.26 2.98 -5.72
CA ASP A 257 11.20 2.16 -6.33
C ASP A 257 9.98 2.92 -6.88
N GLY A 258 10.16 4.18 -7.28
CA GLY A 258 9.10 5.02 -7.83
C GLY A 258 9.20 5.18 -9.34
N ASP A 259 8.09 5.02 -10.05
CA ASP A 259 8.03 5.41 -11.47
C ASP A 259 8.43 6.88 -11.69
N MET A 260 8.95 7.18 -12.88
CA MET A 260 9.25 8.55 -13.27
C MET A 260 8.02 9.20 -13.88
N LEU A 261 7.67 10.39 -13.38
CA LEU A 261 6.43 11.08 -13.73
C LEU A 261 6.70 12.53 -14.15
N GLY A 262 5.96 12.98 -15.16
CA GLY A 262 6.00 14.36 -15.64
C GLY A 262 7.25 14.69 -16.47
N PRO A 263 7.60 16.00 -16.59
CA PRO A 263 8.60 16.47 -17.55
C PRO A 263 10.00 15.88 -17.38
N VAL A 264 10.34 15.33 -16.21
CA VAL A 264 11.65 14.75 -15.93
C VAL A 264 11.95 13.52 -16.78
N VAL A 265 10.91 12.79 -17.21
CA VAL A 265 11.05 11.58 -18.04
C VAL A 265 11.74 11.88 -19.36
N THR A 266 11.36 12.99 -20.01
CA THR A 266 11.92 13.42 -21.29
C THR A 266 13.05 14.44 -21.14
N SER A 267 12.97 15.29 -20.11
CA SER A 267 13.91 16.39 -19.94
C SER A 267 15.17 15.95 -19.23
N GLY A 268 15.15 14.87 -18.45
CA GLY A 268 16.25 14.46 -17.58
C GLY A 268 16.63 15.53 -16.55
N VAL A 269 17.66 15.25 -15.75
CA VAL A 269 18.25 16.21 -14.79
C VAL A 269 19.77 16.29 -14.94
N ASP A 270 20.33 17.47 -14.65
CA ASP A 270 21.78 17.72 -14.63
C ASP A 270 22.41 17.41 -13.26
N LYS A 271 21.58 17.19 -12.24
CA LYS A 271 22.00 16.90 -10.87
C LYS A 271 22.12 15.39 -10.64
N PRO A 272 22.93 14.96 -9.65
CA PRO A 272 22.99 13.56 -9.23
C PRO A 272 21.61 12.95 -8.93
N LEU A 273 21.25 11.87 -9.64
CA LEU A 273 20.01 11.13 -9.43
C LEU A 273 20.28 9.62 -9.42
N PHE A 274 19.92 8.96 -8.33
CA PHE A 274 20.12 7.52 -8.12
C PHE A 274 18.76 6.79 -8.11
N LEU A 275 18.64 5.72 -8.89
CA LEU A 275 17.40 4.94 -9.01
C LEU A 275 17.62 3.59 -8.34
N ILE A 276 16.87 3.29 -7.29
CA ILE A 276 17.09 2.10 -6.46
C ILE A 276 15.76 1.40 -6.27
N GLY A 277 15.60 0.21 -6.83
CA GLY A 277 14.32 -0.48 -6.86
C GLY A 277 14.35 -1.90 -6.29
N GLN A 278 13.17 -2.51 -6.23
CA GLN A 278 13.03 -3.96 -6.15
C GLN A 278 13.58 -4.66 -7.41
N PRO A 279 13.73 -5.99 -7.41
CA PRO A 279 14.12 -6.69 -8.63
C PRO A 279 13.14 -6.40 -9.77
N ARG A 280 13.68 -6.10 -10.95
CA ARG A 280 12.91 -5.79 -12.18
C ARG A 280 12.09 -4.49 -12.16
N SER A 281 12.32 -3.54 -11.26
CA SER A 281 11.57 -2.25 -11.28
C SER A 281 11.69 -1.50 -12.62
N HIS A 282 12.86 -1.54 -13.26
CA HIS A 282 13.09 -0.96 -14.58
C HIS A 282 12.37 -1.69 -15.72
N GLU A 283 11.86 -2.91 -15.49
CA GLU A 283 11.11 -3.71 -16.46
C GLU A 283 9.59 -3.47 -16.32
N GLN A 284 9.14 -2.84 -15.21
CA GLN A 284 7.71 -2.59 -14.94
C GLN A 284 7.14 -1.42 -15.76
N GLY A 285 7.98 -0.65 -16.47
CA GLY A 285 7.54 0.40 -17.38
C GLY A 285 8.71 1.12 -18.08
N PRO A 286 8.45 1.90 -19.15
CA PRO A 286 9.49 2.60 -19.90
C PRO A 286 10.09 3.80 -19.14
N SER A 287 9.47 4.23 -18.03
CA SER A 287 9.73 5.50 -17.37
C SER A 287 11.18 5.65 -16.88
N TRP A 288 11.76 4.61 -16.26
CA TRP A 288 13.14 4.60 -15.77
C TRP A 288 14.15 4.61 -16.92
N ASN A 289 13.95 3.73 -17.91
CA ASN A 289 14.86 3.63 -19.06
C ASN A 289 14.89 4.94 -19.85
N GLN A 290 13.71 5.53 -20.11
CA GLN A 290 13.61 6.80 -20.81
C GLN A 290 14.25 7.95 -20.02
N THR A 291 14.03 8.00 -18.71
CA THR A 291 14.68 9.01 -17.86
C THR A 291 16.19 8.83 -17.83
N TRP A 292 16.68 7.60 -17.80
CA TRP A 292 18.10 7.26 -17.80
C TRP A 292 18.80 7.65 -19.11
N GLU A 293 18.15 7.41 -20.25
CA GLU A 293 18.63 7.86 -21.55
C GLU A 293 18.81 9.39 -21.57
N ASN A 294 17.86 10.12 -20.98
CA ASN A 294 17.86 11.58 -20.91
C ASN A 294 18.67 12.17 -19.73
N LEU A 295 19.15 11.35 -18.79
CA LEU A 295 19.92 11.79 -17.63
C LEU A 295 21.27 12.37 -18.09
N ARG A 296 21.54 13.62 -17.67
CA ARG A 296 22.78 14.36 -17.98
C ARG A 296 23.73 14.42 -16.79
N GLY A 297 23.20 14.44 -15.57
CA GLY A 297 23.97 14.39 -14.33
C GLY A 297 24.49 12.99 -14.00
N PRO A 298 25.34 12.87 -12.96
CA PRO A 298 25.74 11.58 -12.42
C PRO A 298 24.53 10.76 -11.96
N GLY A 299 24.61 9.45 -12.07
CA GLY A 299 23.55 8.57 -11.57
C GLY A 299 23.96 7.12 -11.56
N MET A 300 23.15 6.32 -10.89
CA MET A 300 23.29 4.87 -10.85
C MET A 300 21.91 4.24 -10.77
N MET A 301 21.70 3.14 -11.51
CA MET A 301 20.56 2.26 -11.34
C MET A 301 20.97 1.01 -10.56
N MET A 302 20.26 0.74 -9.46
CA MET A 302 20.49 -0.38 -8.58
C MET A 302 19.18 -1.12 -8.28
N GLN A 303 19.30 -2.40 -7.97
CA GLN A 303 18.21 -3.20 -7.42
C GLN A 303 18.69 -3.94 -6.18
N ILE A 304 17.81 -4.03 -5.18
CA ILE A 304 18.06 -4.77 -3.95
C ILE A 304 17.42 -6.15 -4.09
N ALA A 305 18.17 -7.22 -3.84
CA ALA A 305 17.63 -8.57 -3.94
C ALA A 305 16.74 -8.90 -2.74
N GLY A 306 15.69 -9.69 -2.97
CA GLY A 306 14.77 -10.13 -1.91
C GLY A 306 13.83 -9.02 -1.41
N THR A 307 13.73 -7.90 -2.11
CA THR A 307 12.77 -6.83 -1.79
C THR A 307 11.54 -6.87 -2.69
N THR A 308 10.46 -6.30 -2.17
CA THR A 308 9.27 -5.86 -2.89
C THR A 308 9.16 -4.33 -2.78
N HIS A 309 8.11 -3.75 -3.36
CA HIS A 309 7.81 -2.32 -3.23
C HIS A 309 7.69 -1.87 -1.76
N GLN A 310 7.08 -2.69 -0.89
CA GLN A 310 6.87 -2.30 0.51
C GLN A 310 8.11 -2.48 1.39
N SER A 311 9.19 -3.12 0.90
CA SER A 311 10.43 -3.29 1.67
C SER A 311 11.11 -1.97 2.04
N PHE A 312 10.80 -0.88 1.34
CA PHE A 312 11.39 0.45 1.58
C PHE A 312 10.68 1.23 2.70
N LEU A 313 9.63 0.66 3.31
CA LEU A 313 9.04 1.15 4.54
C LEU A 313 9.88 0.74 5.76
N ASP A 314 9.58 1.30 6.93
CA ASP A 314 10.11 0.76 8.19
C ASP A 314 9.45 -0.57 8.59
N VAL A 315 8.33 -0.96 7.95
CA VAL A 315 7.55 -2.16 8.30
C VAL A 315 8.41 -3.43 8.42
N PRO A 316 9.30 -3.78 7.46
CA PRO A 316 10.17 -4.95 7.61
C PRO A 316 10.98 -4.94 8.91
N LEU A 317 11.51 -3.77 9.33
CA LEU A 317 12.24 -3.65 10.60
C LEU A 317 11.31 -3.86 11.80
N LEU A 318 10.10 -3.30 11.76
CA LEU A 318 9.14 -3.40 12.86
C LEU A 318 8.65 -4.82 13.06
N VAL A 319 8.50 -5.59 11.98
CA VAL A 319 8.14 -7.02 12.04
C VAL A 319 9.19 -7.84 12.80
N THR A 320 10.47 -7.47 12.73
CA THR A 320 11.54 -8.16 13.51
C THR A 320 11.44 -7.97 15.03
N LEU A 321 10.50 -7.14 15.50
CA LEU A 321 10.26 -6.88 16.91
C LEU A 321 9.05 -7.63 17.46
N ARG A 322 8.46 -8.52 16.64
CA ARG A 322 7.17 -9.14 16.89
C ARG A 322 7.25 -10.65 16.69
N ASP A 323 6.45 -11.35 17.49
CA ASP A 323 6.16 -12.74 17.23
C ASP A 323 5.12 -12.79 16.11
N ILE A 324 5.53 -13.28 14.95
CA ILE A 324 4.63 -13.48 13.81
C ILE A 324 3.86 -14.79 13.99
N THR A 325 2.61 -14.81 13.57
CA THR A 325 1.79 -16.03 13.60
C THR A 325 2.35 -17.05 12.63
N GLU A 326 2.54 -18.28 13.10
CA GLU A 326 2.99 -19.41 12.26
C GLU A 326 2.04 -19.57 11.06
N GLY A 327 2.60 -19.62 9.85
CA GLY A 327 1.86 -19.69 8.59
C GLY A 327 1.59 -18.34 7.92
N SER A 328 1.88 -17.20 8.58
CA SER A 328 1.79 -15.87 7.97
C SER A 328 2.99 -15.54 7.09
N GLU A 329 4.10 -16.27 7.20
CA GLU A 329 5.37 -15.99 6.52
C GLU A 329 5.21 -15.83 5.00
N PRO A 330 4.47 -16.70 4.27
CA PRO A 330 4.32 -16.53 2.82
C PRO A 330 3.63 -15.23 2.41
N ARG A 331 2.69 -14.72 3.22
CA ARG A 331 2.01 -13.44 2.95
C ARG A 331 2.92 -12.26 3.27
N ILE A 332 3.63 -12.34 4.38
CA ILE A 332 4.60 -11.33 4.79
C ILE A 332 5.71 -11.24 3.73
N ASP A 333 6.25 -12.38 3.27
CA ASP A 333 7.28 -12.44 2.22
C ASP A 333 6.76 -11.91 0.87
N ALA A 334 5.50 -12.21 0.52
CA ALA A 334 4.88 -11.68 -0.70
C ALA A 334 4.69 -10.16 -0.64
N ALA A 335 4.35 -9.62 0.54
CA ALA A 335 4.12 -8.20 0.73
C ALA A 335 5.43 -7.40 0.90
N LEU A 336 6.35 -7.88 1.73
CA LEU A 336 7.54 -7.17 2.22
C LEU A 336 8.85 -7.68 1.62
N GLY A 337 8.83 -8.78 0.86
CA GLY A 337 10.01 -9.46 0.37
C GLY A 337 10.64 -10.37 1.41
N THR A 338 11.61 -11.17 0.97
CA THR A 338 12.32 -12.18 1.77
C THR A 338 13.58 -11.64 2.45
N ILE A 339 13.91 -10.35 2.30
CA ILE A 339 15.07 -9.74 2.95
C ILE A 339 14.77 -9.53 4.44
N ASP A 340 15.72 -9.88 5.31
CA ASP A 340 15.61 -9.58 6.74
C ASP A 340 15.46 -8.07 6.97
N GLY A 341 14.50 -7.67 7.82
CA GLY A 341 14.16 -6.26 8.03
C GLY A 341 15.30 -5.42 8.62
N ARG A 342 16.14 -6.00 9.49
CA ARG A 342 17.33 -5.30 10.00
C ARG A 342 18.38 -5.15 8.91
N ARG A 343 18.54 -6.16 8.06
CA ARG A 343 19.42 -6.07 6.90
C ARG A 343 18.93 -5.01 5.91
N MET A 344 17.64 -4.95 5.61
CA MET A 344 17.07 -3.93 4.73
C MET A 344 17.33 -2.52 5.27
N ALA A 345 17.08 -2.29 6.56
CA ALA A 345 17.38 -1.01 7.20
C ALA A 345 18.87 -0.64 7.11
N ALA A 346 19.79 -1.61 7.30
CA ALA A 346 21.23 -1.38 7.15
C ALA A 346 21.62 -1.04 5.71
N VAL A 347 21.05 -1.75 4.72
CA VAL A 347 21.30 -1.52 3.29
C VAL A 347 20.85 -0.12 2.87
N VAL A 348 19.63 0.29 3.23
CA VAL A 348 19.12 1.63 2.92
C VAL A 348 20.02 2.69 3.55
N MET A 349 20.44 2.50 4.80
CA MET A 349 21.36 3.42 5.48
C MET A 349 22.69 3.56 4.71
N GLU A 350 23.36 2.44 4.45
CA GLU A 350 24.66 2.40 3.74
C GLU A 350 24.57 3.06 2.36
N LEU A 351 23.51 2.77 1.61
CA LEU A 351 23.26 3.36 0.29
C LEU A 351 23.05 4.88 0.37
N VAL A 352 22.16 5.34 1.25
CA VAL A 352 21.86 6.77 1.39
C VAL A 352 23.11 7.54 1.83
N VAL A 353 23.87 7.03 2.80
CA VAL A 353 25.11 7.69 3.24
C VAL A 353 26.17 7.71 2.14
N ALA A 354 26.36 6.61 1.41
CA ALA A 354 27.31 6.57 0.29
C ALA A 354 26.95 7.59 -0.81
N VAL A 355 25.66 7.74 -1.12
CA VAL A 355 25.18 8.77 -2.06
C VAL A 355 25.40 10.18 -1.52
N LEU A 356 25.14 10.42 -0.23
CA LEU A 356 25.33 11.74 0.40
C LEU A 356 26.81 12.16 0.40
N GLU A 357 27.72 11.23 0.72
CA GLU A 357 29.18 11.45 0.66
C GLU A 357 29.63 11.76 -0.77
N PHE A 358 29.06 11.09 -1.78
CA PHE A 358 29.30 11.44 -3.17
C PHE A 358 28.80 12.84 -3.52
N VAL A 359 27.53 13.13 -3.22
CA VAL A 359 26.88 14.39 -3.62
C VAL A 359 27.51 15.61 -2.96
N PHE A 360 27.90 15.50 -1.69
CA PHE A 360 28.42 16.66 -0.98
C PHE A 360 29.94 16.71 -0.88
N ASP A 361 30.62 15.57 -0.88
CA ASP A 361 32.06 15.49 -0.63
C ASP A 361 32.83 14.94 -1.86
N GLY A 362 32.14 14.46 -2.89
CA GLY A 362 32.74 13.90 -4.10
C GLY A 362 33.37 12.52 -3.90
N THR A 363 33.04 11.83 -2.80
CA THR A 363 33.65 10.54 -2.46
C THR A 363 32.89 9.39 -3.11
N GLU A 364 33.58 8.59 -3.93
CA GLU A 364 32.98 7.52 -4.73
C GLU A 364 33.21 6.11 -4.16
N GLU A 365 34.16 5.97 -3.23
CA GLU A 365 34.69 4.68 -2.77
C GLU A 365 33.61 3.73 -2.23
N ARG A 366 32.71 4.22 -1.37
CA ARG A 366 31.64 3.40 -0.80
C ARG A 366 30.59 2.99 -1.84
N LEU A 367 30.24 3.89 -2.75
CA LEU A 367 29.31 3.57 -3.85
C LEU A 367 29.89 2.48 -4.76
N CYS A 368 31.19 2.57 -5.08
CA CYS A 368 31.87 1.55 -5.86
C CYS A 368 31.84 0.17 -5.18
N GLN A 369 32.03 0.11 -3.85
CA GLN A 369 32.02 -1.15 -3.09
C GLN A 369 30.64 -1.81 -3.04
N LEU A 370 29.55 -1.03 -3.07
CA LEU A 370 28.18 -1.55 -3.08
C LEU A 370 27.77 -2.13 -4.45
N SER A 371 28.53 -1.83 -5.52
CA SER A 371 28.25 -2.24 -6.89
C SER A 371 28.81 -3.64 -7.22
N VAL A 372 28.09 -4.71 -6.86
CA VAL A 372 28.56 -6.10 -7.06
C VAL A 372 28.24 -6.61 -8.48
N LYS A 373 28.91 -6.07 -9.50
CA LYS A 373 29.26 -6.73 -10.79
C LYS A 373 29.73 -5.67 -11.80
N ASN A 374 31.04 -5.53 -11.95
CA ASN A 374 31.62 -5.43 -13.28
C ASN A 374 33.07 -5.92 -13.20
N LYS A 375 33.36 -7.04 -13.87
CA LYS A 375 34.72 -7.59 -13.97
C LYS A 375 35.63 -6.78 -14.89
N ASP A 376 35.09 -5.75 -15.53
CA ASP A 376 35.83 -4.88 -16.43
C ASP A 376 35.98 -3.50 -15.81
N HIS A 377 37.21 -2.95 -15.89
CA HIS A 377 37.67 -1.70 -15.28
C HIS A 377 36.97 -0.45 -15.87
N HIS A 378 35.65 -0.36 -15.76
CA HIS A 378 34.93 0.89 -16.01
C HIS A 378 34.94 1.76 -14.74
N PRO A 379 35.10 3.09 -14.88
CA PRO A 379 34.87 3.98 -13.74
C PRO A 379 33.45 3.76 -13.23
N CYS A 380 33.26 3.77 -11.90
CA CYS A 380 31.98 3.46 -11.23
C CYS A 380 30.79 4.31 -11.71
N PHE A 381 31.07 5.41 -12.43
CA PHE A 381 30.12 6.38 -12.96
C PHE A 381 30.02 6.39 -14.49
N ALA A 382 30.62 5.43 -15.21
CA ALA A 382 30.24 5.22 -16.60
C ALA A 382 28.75 4.84 -16.62
N LYS A 383 27.95 5.41 -17.55
CA LYS A 383 26.63 4.87 -17.93
C LYS A 383 26.86 3.41 -18.34
N SER A 384 26.87 2.52 -17.36
CA SER A 384 27.06 1.10 -17.50
C SER A 384 25.72 0.44 -17.24
N GLU A 385 25.52 -0.69 -17.91
CA GLU A 385 24.29 -1.45 -17.81
C GLU A 385 24.24 -2.15 -16.45
N PHE A 386 23.49 -1.54 -15.54
CA PHE A 386 22.85 -2.15 -14.36
C PHE A 386 23.76 -2.80 -13.30
N TYR A 387 23.74 -2.24 -12.09
CA TYR A 387 24.42 -2.83 -10.93
C TYR A 387 23.43 -3.67 -10.10
N ARG A 388 23.75 -4.96 -9.91
CA ARG A 388 22.99 -5.87 -9.04
C ARG A 388 23.72 -6.02 -7.72
N MET A 389 23.05 -5.72 -6.60
CA MET A 389 23.62 -6.02 -5.30
C MET A 389 23.28 -7.48 -4.94
N GLN A 390 24.26 -8.39 -5.02
CA GLN A 390 24.19 -9.75 -4.47
C GLN A 390 25.26 -9.88 -3.39
N GLN A 391 24.89 -10.37 -2.21
CA GLN A 391 25.86 -10.93 -1.27
C GLN A 391 25.36 -12.29 -0.76
N GLU A 392 26.31 -13.24 -0.73
CA GLU A 392 26.12 -14.67 -0.48
C GLU A 392 25.46 -14.92 0.89
N VAL A 393 24.24 -15.48 0.87
CA VAL A 393 23.70 -16.20 2.02
C VAL A 393 24.31 -17.59 1.98
N GLY A 394 25.17 -17.90 2.95
CA GLY A 394 25.67 -19.26 3.14
C GLY A 394 24.49 -20.21 3.34
N ALA A 395 24.23 -21.07 2.36
CA ALA A 395 23.22 -22.10 2.42
C ALA A 395 23.62 -23.19 3.42
N GLY A 396 23.23 -23.02 4.68
CA GLY A 396 23.12 -24.12 5.62
C GLY A 396 21.94 -25.00 5.21
N HIS A 397 22.22 -26.22 4.75
CA HIS A 397 21.21 -27.24 4.49
C HIS A 397 20.49 -27.61 5.80
N SER A 398 19.15 -27.55 5.82
CA SER A 398 18.36 -28.35 6.76
C SER A 398 17.17 -28.98 6.05
N THR A 399 17.31 -30.28 5.79
CA THR A 399 16.25 -31.22 5.41
C THR A 399 15.36 -31.53 6.61
N VAL A 400 14.10 -31.15 6.56
CA VAL A 400 12.97 -31.69 7.36
C VAL A 400 11.75 -31.53 6.45
N GLY A 401 11.01 -32.54 6.00
CA GLY A 401 10.58 -33.77 6.65
C GLY A 401 9.06 -33.73 6.65
N GLU A 402 8.43 -34.28 5.61
CA GLU A 402 6.99 -34.47 5.52
C GLU A 402 6.49 -35.24 6.76
N HIS A 403 5.49 -34.73 7.48
CA HIS A 403 4.39 -35.52 8.06
C HIS A 403 3.46 -34.66 8.96
N HIS A 404 2.16 -34.90 8.77
CA HIS A 404 1.01 -34.69 9.68
C HIS A 404 0.20 -33.39 9.60
N VAL A 405 -0.89 -33.44 8.83
CA VAL A 405 -2.19 -32.84 9.21
C VAL A 405 -3.28 -33.89 8.96
N TRP A 406 -3.79 -34.50 10.02
CA TRP A 406 -5.09 -35.18 10.07
C TRP A 406 -5.71 -34.84 11.43
N GLU A 407 -6.81 -34.08 11.43
CA GLU A 407 -7.99 -34.22 12.30
C GLU A 407 -8.78 -32.90 12.32
N LEU A 408 -9.96 -32.91 11.67
CA LEU A 408 -11.23 -32.28 12.10
C LEU A 408 -12.26 -32.30 10.96
N LEU A 409 -12.91 -33.45 10.74
CA LEU A 409 -14.20 -33.54 10.03
C LEU A 409 -15.02 -34.71 10.61
N GLU A 410 -15.92 -34.41 11.53
CA GLU A 410 -17.05 -35.28 11.86
C GLU A 410 -18.26 -34.82 11.02
N GLY A 411 -18.77 -35.68 10.12
CA GLY A 411 -20.05 -35.38 9.45
C GLY A 411 -20.36 -36.00 8.08
N CYS A 412 -19.45 -36.72 7.41
CA CYS A 412 -19.73 -37.35 6.10
C CYS A 412 -19.46 -38.87 6.08
N PRO A 413 -20.27 -39.67 5.35
CA PRO A 413 -20.06 -41.10 5.21
C PRO A 413 -18.70 -41.39 4.55
N LYS A 414 -17.91 -42.28 5.17
CA LYS A 414 -16.49 -42.54 4.85
C LYS A 414 -16.28 -43.44 3.62
N ASP A 415 -17.33 -43.74 2.87
CA ASP A 415 -17.33 -44.87 1.93
C ASP A 415 -16.99 -44.46 0.48
N LEU A 416 -16.75 -43.17 0.22
CA LEU A 416 -16.62 -42.61 -1.14
C LEU A 416 -15.22 -42.18 -1.57
N PHE A 417 -14.19 -42.32 -0.74
CA PHE A 417 -12.82 -41.93 -1.11
C PHE A 417 -11.89 -43.14 -1.18
N GLN A 418 -11.70 -43.67 -2.39
CA GLN A 418 -10.46 -44.38 -2.75
C GLN A 418 -9.57 -43.44 -3.56
N GLU A 419 -8.32 -43.32 -3.10
CA GLU A 419 -7.22 -42.54 -3.67
C GLU A 419 -7.06 -42.77 -5.18
N ARG A 420 -6.87 -41.68 -5.96
CA ARG A 420 -6.06 -41.66 -7.18
C ARG A 420 -5.77 -40.23 -7.68
N PHE A 421 -4.48 -39.90 -7.63
CA PHE A 421 -3.67 -39.02 -8.47
C PHE A 421 -3.86 -37.49 -8.51
N ILE A 422 -2.72 -36.86 -8.23
CA ILE A 422 -2.17 -35.60 -8.73
C ILE A 422 -1.90 -35.71 -10.24
N HIS A 423 -2.41 -34.76 -11.04
CA HIS A 423 -1.79 -34.11 -12.22
C HIS A 423 -2.87 -33.54 -13.16
N ASP A 424 -3.27 -32.28 -12.95
CA ASP A 424 -3.30 -31.21 -13.97
C ASP A 424 -3.94 -29.94 -13.36
N HIS A 425 -3.43 -28.78 -13.73
CA HIS A 425 -3.83 -27.48 -13.18
C HIS A 425 -5.16 -27.00 -13.77
N ALA A 426 -6.28 -27.41 -13.17
CA ALA A 426 -7.59 -26.76 -13.30
C ALA A 426 -8.39 -27.03 -12.01
N LEU A 427 -9.06 -26.00 -11.48
CA LEU A 427 -9.94 -26.15 -10.32
C LEU A 427 -11.36 -25.84 -10.78
N ASP A 428 -12.22 -26.85 -10.70
CA ASP A 428 -13.58 -26.83 -11.23
C ASP A 428 -14.59 -26.26 -10.20
N LEU A 429 -15.55 -25.47 -10.68
CA LEU A 429 -16.72 -25.00 -9.90
C LEU A 429 -17.85 -26.05 -9.99
N PHE A 430 -18.47 -26.38 -8.85
CA PHE A 430 -19.54 -27.39 -8.78
C PHE A 430 -20.90 -26.76 -8.50
N ILE A 431 -21.88 -27.03 -9.36
CA ILE A 431 -23.31 -26.79 -9.09
C ILE A 431 -24.00 -28.15 -9.19
N VAL A 432 -24.55 -28.63 -8.08
CA VAL A 432 -25.29 -29.90 -8.02
C VAL A 432 -26.77 -29.61 -7.92
N THR A 433 -27.55 -30.13 -8.87
CA THR A 433 -29.01 -30.17 -8.77
C THR A 433 -29.45 -31.62 -8.64
N ASP A 434 -30.11 -31.95 -7.54
CA ASP A 434 -30.84 -33.22 -7.40
C ASP A 434 -32.24 -33.07 -8.02
N GLN A 435 -32.70 -34.10 -8.73
CA GLN A 435 -34.02 -34.12 -9.36
C GLN A 435 -35.15 -34.58 -8.44
N GLU A 436 -34.87 -35.08 -7.23
CA GLU A 436 -35.93 -35.58 -6.33
C GLU A 436 -36.19 -34.76 -5.08
N TYR A 437 -35.31 -33.83 -4.70
CA TYR A 437 -35.52 -32.96 -3.55
C TYR A 437 -35.11 -31.54 -3.90
N HIS A 438 -36.04 -30.59 -3.82
CA HIS A 438 -35.83 -29.16 -4.08
C HIS A 438 -34.88 -28.51 -3.06
N THR A 439 -33.62 -28.96 -2.97
CA THR A 439 -32.60 -28.43 -2.09
C THR A 439 -31.33 -28.22 -2.90
N ILE A 440 -30.94 -26.95 -3.05
CA ILE A 440 -29.70 -26.55 -3.72
C ILE A 440 -28.59 -26.57 -2.65
N CYS A 441 -27.63 -27.47 -2.79
CA CYS A 441 -26.41 -27.46 -1.98
C CYS A 441 -25.29 -26.79 -2.80
N ILE A 442 -24.91 -25.58 -2.41
CA ILE A 442 -23.72 -24.88 -2.92
C ILE A 442 -22.53 -25.31 -2.06
N MET A 443 -21.57 -26.01 -2.67
CA MET A 443 -20.34 -26.41 -1.97
C MET A 443 -19.22 -25.43 -2.35
N LYS A 444 -18.79 -24.58 -1.41
CA LYS A 444 -17.59 -23.74 -1.53
C LYS A 444 -16.35 -24.62 -1.35
N LEU A 445 -15.57 -24.83 -2.41
CA LEU A 445 -14.23 -25.40 -2.29
C LEU A 445 -13.22 -24.27 -2.07
N PHE A 446 -12.56 -24.30 -0.91
CA PHE A 446 -11.37 -23.50 -0.64
C PHE A 446 -10.19 -24.09 -1.40
N ALA A 447 -9.76 -23.43 -2.48
CA ALA A 447 -8.52 -23.76 -3.16
C ALA A 447 -7.34 -23.15 -2.39
N SER A 448 -6.66 -23.96 -1.58
CA SER A 448 -5.44 -23.62 -0.87
C SER A 448 -4.20 -23.70 -1.77
N SER A 449 -4.12 -22.84 -2.79
CA SER A 449 -2.88 -22.53 -3.54
C SER A 449 -3.27 -21.75 -4.79
N TYR A 450 -2.89 -20.48 -4.95
CA TYR A 450 -2.54 -19.89 -6.27
C TYR A 450 -1.89 -18.50 -6.08
N THR A 451 -0.57 -18.52 -5.96
CA THR A 451 0.34 -17.37 -5.99
C THR A 451 0.71 -16.93 -7.42
N LEU A 452 -0.07 -17.30 -8.45
CA LEU A 452 0.39 -17.19 -9.85
C LEU A 452 -0.51 -16.42 -10.83
N ALA A 453 -1.66 -15.87 -10.43
CA ALA A 453 -2.55 -15.20 -11.38
C ALA A 453 -2.34 -13.67 -11.51
N LEU A 454 -1.79 -12.97 -10.50
CA LEU A 454 -1.71 -11.51 -10.53
C LEU A 454 -0.41 -10.89 -11.10
N SER A 455 0.60 -11.69 -11.43
CA SER A 455 1.83 -11.20 -12.08
C SER A 455 1.74 -11.16 -13.62
N LEU A 456 0.60 -11.47 -14.22
CA LEU A 456 0.40 -11.52 -15.68
C LEU A 456 -0.66 -10.55 -16.24
N ALA A 457 -1.33 -9.74 -15.42
CA ALA A 457 -2.37 -8.81 -15.89
C ALA A 457 -1.87 -7.40 -16.29
N LEU A 458 -0.56 -7.14 -16.21
CA LEU A 458 0.07 -5.88 -16.67
C LEU A 458 1.11 -6.13 -17.76
N VAL A 459 0.78 -6.94 -18.76
CA VAL A 459 1.57 -6.99 -20.01
C VAL A 459 0.62 -6.98 -21.20
N SER A 460 0.58 -5.83 -21.87
CA SER A 460 -0.01 -5.61 -23.20
C SER A 460 -1.48 -5.99 -23.40
N ALA A 461 -2.27 -5.00 -23.80
CA ALA A 461 -3.50 -5.24 -24.55
C ALA A 461 -3.15 -6.01 -25.84
N SER A 462 -3.25 -7.34 -25.77
CA SER A 462 -3.54 -8.18 -26.92
C SER A 462 -5.03 -8.53 -26.83
N PRO A 463 -5.78 -8.57 -27.94
CA PRO A 463 -7.20 -8.90 -27.88
C PRO A 463 -7.34 -10.30 -27.27
N LEU A 464 -8.07 -10.39 -26.15
CA LEU A 464 -8.42 -11.66 -25.52
C LEU A 464 -9.01 -12.57 -26.58
N GLN A 465 -8.34 -13.70 -26.80
CA GLN A 465 -8.80 -14.71 -27.71
C GLN A 465 -10.09 -15.29 -27.13
N ASP A 466 -11.19 -15.04 -27.82
CA ASP A 466 -12.50 -15.62 -27.53
C ASP A 466 -12.34 -17.14 -27.57
N TYR A 467 -12.39 -17.81 -26.42
CA TYR A 467 -12.50 -19.27 -26.37
C TYR A 467 -13.89 -19.59 -26.93
N GLY A 468 -13.93 -19.81 -28.24
CA GLY A 468 -15.15 -19.79 -29.03
C GLY A 468 -16.25 -20.73 -28.50
N ASP A 469 -17.48 -20.40 -28.92
CA ASP A 469 -18.79 -21.03 -28.69
C ASP A 469 -18.89 -22.57 -28.89
N GLY A 470 -17.78 -23.30 -29.04
CA GLY A 470 -17.74 -24.67 -29.56
C GLY A 470 -17.45 -25.78 -28.56
N HIS A 471 -17.17 -25.52 -27.28
CA HIS A 471 -16.90 -26.62 -26.34
C HIS A 471 -18.19 -27.26 -25.85
N GLN A 472 -18.40 -28.51 -26.28
CA GLN A 472 -19.50 -29.38 -25.84
C GLN A 472 -19.60 -29.40 -24.32
N MET A 473 -20.83 -29.35 -23.80
CA MET A 473 -21.13 -29.56 -22.39
C MET A 473 -20.42 -30.83 -21.91
N MET A 474 -19.44 -30.67 -21.01
CA MET A 474 -18.78 -31.81 -20.39
C MET A 474 -19.65 -32.28 -19.24
N LYS A 475 -20.38 -33.37 -19.47
CA LYS A 475 -21.00 -34.14 -18.40
C LYS A 475 -19.90 -35.01 -17.80
N ARG A 476 -19.43 -34.64 -16.61
CA ARG A 476 -18.42 -35.41 -15.88
C ARG A 476 -19.00 -36.76 -15.46
N ALA A 477 -18.12 -37.74 -15.27
CA ALA A 477 -18.49 -39.11 -14.93
C ALA A 477 -19.20 -39.23 -13.56
N ASP A 478 -19.11 -38.19 -12.73
CA ASP A 478 -19.79 -38.03 -11.43
C ASP A 478 -21.20 -37.44 -11.56
N GLY A 479 -21.67 -37.14 -12.78
CA GLY A 479 -23.00 -36.58 -13.04
C GLY A 479 -23.08 -35.06 -13.03
N ILE A 480 -21.98 -34.35 -12.77
CA ILE A 480 -21.93 -32.89 -12.74
C ILE A 480 -21.75 -32.36 -14.16
N THR A 481 -22.54 -31.34 -14.52
CA THR A 481 -22.50 -30.71 -15.85
C THR A 481 -21.96 -29.30 -15.72
N GLU A 482 -20.91 -28.98 -16.47
CA GLU A 482 -20.28 -27.66 -16.49
C GLU A 482 -20.83 -26.80 -17.61
N TYR A 483 -21.35 -25.64 -17.26
CA TYR A 483 -22.09 -24.78 -18.20
C TYR A 483 -21.30 -23.55 -18.67
N ALA A 484 -20.24 -23.17 -17.96
CA ALA A 484 -19.33 -22.11 -18.39
C ALA A 484 -17.93 -22.26 -17.77
N GLN A 485 -16.91 -22.43 -18.61
CA GLN A 485 -15.53 -22.12 -18.24
C GLN A 485 -15.32 -20.60 -18.35
N VAL A 486 -14.84 -20.01 -17.26
CA VAL A 486 -14.39 -18.63 -17.18
C VAL A 486 -12.90 -18.64 -16.83
N SER A 487 -12.16 -17.63 -17.29
CA SER A 487 -10.74 -17.52 -17.01
C SER A 487 -10.52 -17.33 -15.51
N LEU A 488 -9.43 -17.87 -14.97
CA LEU A 488 -8.96 -17.52 -13.62
C LEU A 488 -8.75 -16.01 -13.44
N LEU A 489 -8.44 -15.29 -14.53
CA LEU A 489 -8.30 -13.84 -14.54
C LEU A 489 -9.64 -13.09 -14.54
N ASP A 490 -10.75 -13.76 -14.83
CA ASP A 490 -12.09 -13.14 -14.80
C ASP A 490 -12.56 -12.92 -13.34
N LEU A 491 -12.00 -13.63 -12.37
CA LEU A 491 -12.32 -13.56 -10.93
C LEU A 491 -13.85 -13.59 -10.67
N PRO A 492 -14.52 -14.72 -10.96
CA PRO A 492 -15.95 -14.86 -10.68
C PRO A 492 -16.23 -14.84 -9.17
N CYS A 493 -17.20 -14.04 -8.73
CA CYS A 493 -17.48 -13.85 -7.30
C CYS A 493 -18.92 -14.20 -6.93
N GLU A 494 -19.89 -13.71 -7.69
CA GLU A 494 -21.33 -13.90 -7.41
C GLU A 494 -22.09 -14.43 -8.62
N THR A 495 -23.20 -15.12 -8.38
CA THR A 495 -24.08 -15.65 -9.42
C THR A 495 -25.54 -15.51 -9.03
N GLU A 496 -26.32 -14.88 -9.90
CA GLU A 496 -27.76 -14.67 -9.74
C GLU A 496 -28.58 -15.33 -10.84
N LEU A 497 -29.75 -15.87 -10.47
CA LEU A 497 -30.69 -16.45 -11.44
C LEU A 497 -31.70 -15.39 -11.89
N GLU A 498 -31.93 -15.30 -13.19
CA GLU A 498 -32.92 -14.36 -13.74
C GLU A 498 -34.34 -14.76 -13.26
N PRO A 499 -35.10 -13.85 -12.60
CA PRO A 499 -36.42 -14.17 -12.08
C PRO A 499 -37.37 -14.72 -13.15
N GLY A 500 -37.96 -15.89 -12.87
CA GLY A 500 -38.86 -16.57 -13.82
C GLY A 500 -38.15 -17.28 -14.99
N LYS A 501 -36.82 -17.26 -15.05
CA LYS A 501 -36.00 -17.98 -16.04
C LYS A 501 -34.82 -18.67 -15.37
N LEU A 502 -35.13 -19.77 -14.66
CA LEU A 502 -34.16 -20.55 -13.89
C LEU A 502 -33.02 -21.16 -14.73
N ASP A 503 -33.17 -21.18 -16.06
CA ASP A 503 -32.14 -21.60 -17.01
C ASP A 503 -31.15 -20.48 -17.36
N ILE A 504 -31.29 -19.28 -16.79
CA ILE A 504 -30.45 -18.13 -17.10
C ILE A 504 -29.76 -17.62 -15.83
N ALA A 505 -28.44 -17.81 -15.79
CA ALA A 505 -27.58 -17.31 -14.74
C ALA A 505 -26.84 -16.06 -15.21
N TRP A 506 -26.66 -15.12 -14.29
CA TRP A 506 -25.84 -13.92 -14.41
C TRP A 506 -24.68 -14.08 -13.44
N ILE A 507 -23.46 -13.87 -13.90
CA ILE A 507 -22.23 -14.13 -13.16
C ILE A 507 -21.41 -12.85 -13.17
N GLU A 508 -21.05 -12.39 -11.98
CA GLU A 508 -20.17 -11.26 -11.80
C GLU A 508 -18.73 -11.68 -12.10
N LEU A 509 -18.04 -10.95 -12.99
CA LEU A 509 -16.63 -11.17 -13.30
C LEU A 509 -15.84 -9.90 -12.98
N ILE A 510 -15.29 -9.85 -11.76
CA ILE A 510 -14.56 -8.70 -11.21
C ILE A 510 -13.37 -8.35 -12.11
N GLY A 511 -12.54 -9.36 -12.40
CA GLY A 511 -11.24 -9.17 -13.04
C GLY A 511 -11.33 -8.72 -14.49
N SER A 512 -12.41 -9.07 -15.20
CA SER A 512 -12.69 -8.59 -16.55
C SER A 512 -13.58 -7.36 -16.60
N ASN A 513 -14.09 -6.88 -15.46
CA ASN A 513 -15.03 -5.77 -15.35
C ASN A 513 -16.27 -5.98 -16.25
N THR A 514 -16.88 -7.16 -16.15
CA THR A 514 -18.05 -7.56 -16.95
C THR A 514 -19.05 -8.38 -16.13
N ILE A 515 -20.31 -8.37 -16.53
CA ILE A 515 -21.30 -9.37 -16.12
C ILE A 515 -21.47 -10.41 -17.24
N LEU A 516 -21.35 -11.68 -16.92
CA LEU A 516 -21.54 -12.79 -17.85
C LEU A 516 -22.95 -13.37 -17.68
N ARG A 517 -23.73 -13.38 -18.75
CA ARG A 517 -25.01 -14.08 -18.82
C ARG A 517 -24.82 -15.44 -19.49
N VAL A 518 -25.30 -16.50 -18.85
CA VAL A 518 -25.20 -17.88 -19.32
C VAL A 518 -26.59 -18.51 -19.33
N ASN A 519 -27.01 -19.05 -20.46
CA ASN A 519 -28.11 -20.01 -20.47
C ASN A 519 -27.56 -21.39 -20.13
N VAL A 520 -27.86 -21.90 -18.95
CA VAL A 520 -27.33 -23.18 -18.45
C VAL A 520 -27.94 -24.39 -19.16
N THR A 521 -29.01 -24.24 -19.94
CA THR A 521 -29.58 -25.34 -20.73
C THR A 521 -28.99 -25.42 -22.13
N SER A 522 -28.75 -24.28 -22.79
CA SER A 522 -28.24 -24.22 -24.17
C SER A 522 -26.74 -24.00 -24.24
N GLY A 523 -26.11 -23.56 -23.15
CA GLY A 523 -24.70 -23.15 -23.10
C GLY A 523 -24.43 -21.78 -23.74
N GLN A 524 -25.46 -21.06 -24.20
CA GLN A 524 -25.30 -19.73 -24.81
C GLN A 524 -24.78 -18.71 -23.79
N LYS A 525 -23.76 -17.93 -24.18
CA LYS A 525 -23.11 -16.94 -23.31
C LYS A 525 -23.16 -15.55 -23.93
N LYS A 526 -23.22 -14.52 -23.09
CA LYS A 526 -23.05 -13.11 -23.49
C LYS A 526 -22.40 -12.33 -22.36
N ARG A 527 -21.33 -11.57 -22.66
CA ARG A 527 -20.69 -10.65 -21.71
C ARG A 527 -21.24 -9.24 -21.87
N PHE A 528 -21.49 -8.59 -20.75
CA PHE A 528 -21.91 -7.19 -20.65
C PHE A 528 -20.79 -6.43 -19.94
N LYS A 529 -20.09 -5.58 -20.68
CA LYS A 529 -19.03 -4.74 -20.10
C LYS A 529 -19.67 -3.56 -19.38
N LEU A 530 -19.22 -3.26 -18.17
CA LEU A 530 -19.66 -2.09 -17.45
C LEU A 530 -19.27 -0.82 -18.22
N ASN A 531 -20.13 0.21 -18.21
CA ASN A 531 -19.83 1.48 -18.90
C ASN A 531 -18.60 2.15 -18.28
N ASN A 532 -18.44 2.03 -16.97
CA ASN A 532 -17.24 2.45 -16.26
C ASN A 532 -16.11 1.44 -16.53
N PRO A 533 -15.04 1.81 -17.26
CA PRO A 533 -13.98 0.89 -17.64
C PRO A 533 -13.14 0.39 -16.45
N VAL A 534 -13.29 1.00 -15.28
CA VAL A 534 -12.64 0.61 -14.02
C VAL A 534 -13.66 0.37 -12.90
N GLY A 535 -14.93 0.10 -13.23
CA GLY A 535 -16.01 -0.05 -12.24
C GLY A 535 -15.75 -1.14 -11.21
N LEU A 536 -15.32 -2.32 -11.69
CA LEU A 536 -15.20 -3.57 -10.93
C LEU A 536 -16.56 -3.90 -10.28
N PRO A 537 -17.38 -4.76 -10.89
CA PRO A 537 -18.67 -5.10 -10.30
C PRO A 537 -18.46 -5.82 -8.95
N SER A 538 -19.44 -5.70 -8.05
CA SER A 538 -19.51 -6.43 -6.78
C SER A 538 -20.92 -6.41 -6.24
N GLY A 539 -21.44 -7.55 -5.81
CA GLY A 539 -22.78 -7.59 -5.25
C GLY A 539 -23.80 -7.39 -6.36
N MET A 540 -24.67 -8.36 -6.63
CA MET A 540 -25.74 -8.16 -7.60
C MET A 540 -27.02 -8.88 -7.22
N GLU A 541 -28.16 -8.23 -7.47
CA GLU A 541 -29.49 -8.78 -7.16
C GLU A 541 -30.52 -8.26 -8.17
N PHE A 542 -31.48 -9.10 -8.54
CA PHE A 542 -32.64 -8.66 -9.31
C PHE A 542 -33.68 -8.03 -8.40
N LEU A 543 -34.08 -6.80 -8.72
CA LEU A 543 -35.12 -6.09 -7.95
C LEU A 543 -36.50 -6.14 -8.63
N PRO A 544 -37.59 -5.77 -7.92
CA PRO A 544 -38.95 -5.80 -8.45
C PRO A 544 -39.22 -4.89 -9.66
N ASP A 545 -38.30 -3.98 -10.01
CA ASP A 545 -38.35 -3.19 -11.24
C ASP A 545 -37.91 -3.99 -12.48
N GLY A 546 -37.41 -5.22 -12.30
CA GLY A 546 -37.00 -6.14 -13.34
C GLY A 546 -35.58 -5.91 -13.86
N TYR A 547 -34.80 -5.05 -13.20
CA TYR A 547 -33.41 -4.78 -13.54
C TYR A 547 -32.47 -5.55 -12.59
N LEU A 548 -31.27 -5.86 -13.09
CA LEU A 548 -30.18 -6.36 -12.25
C LEU A 548 -29.48 -5.15 -11.65
N TRP A 549 -29.54 -5.02 -10.34
CA TRP A 549 -28.79 -3.99 -9.62
C TRP A 549 -27.50 -4.58 -9.11
N LEU A 550 -26.41 -3.85 -9.28
CA LEU A 550 -25.09 -4.24 -8.80
C LEU A 550 -24.33 -3.03 -8.28
N SER A 551 -23.25 -3.24 -7.53
CA SER A 551 -22.38 -2.13 -7.14
C SER A 551 -21.07 -2.12 -7.95
N GLU A 552 -20.46 -0.94 -8.05
CA GLU A 552 -19.10 -0.76 -8.55
C GLU A 552 -18.17 -0.41 -7.40
N ILE A 553 -17.17 -1.25 -7.17
CA ILE A 553 -16.18 -1.09 -6.10
C ILE A 553 -15.35 0.15 -6.34
N ALA A 554 -14.74 0.21 -7.52
CA ALA A 554 -13.82 1.28 -7.91
C ALA A 554 -14.57 2.44 -8.58
N GLY A 555 -15.80 2.20 -9.05
CA GLY A 555 -16.71 3.23 -9.51
C GLY A 555 -17.43 4.01 -8.40
N ASN A 556 -17.55 3.44 -7.20
CA ASN A 556 -18.29 4.02 -6.08
C ASN A 556 -19.71 4.46 -6.51
N SER A 557 -20.43 3.54 -7.15
CA SER A 557 -21.80 3.72 -7.61
C SER A 557 -22.62 2.44 -7.54
N MET A 558 -23.94 2.57 -7.44
CA MET A 558 -24.86 1.51 -7.84
C MET A 558 -25.05 1.55 -9.35
N VAL A 559 -25.19 0.39 -9.98
CA VAL A 559 -25.45 0.26 -11.41
C VAL A 559 -26.72 -0.54 -11.59
N ARG A 560 -27.61 -0.01 -12.44
CA ARG A 560 -28.83 -0.68 -12.84
C ARG A 560 -28.70 -1.15 -14.29
N LEU A 561 -28.69 -2.47 -14.50
CA LEU A 561 -28.51 -3.14 -15.78
C LEU A 561 -29.85 -3.68 -16.30
N ASP A 562 -30.23 -3.34 -17.54
CA ASP A 562 -31.39 -3.92 -18.22
C ASP A 562 -31.03 -5.30 -18.80
N PRO A 563 -31.62 -6.41 -18.30
CA PRO A 563 -31.28 -7.75 -18.75
C PRO A 563 -31.64 -8.02 -20.23
N LYS A 564 -32.46 -7.18 -20.88
CA LYS A 564 -32.90 -7.37 -22.27
C LYS A 564 -31.83 -6.95 -23.28
N ASP A 565 -31.24 -5.77 -23.10
CA ASP A 565 -30.30 -5.19 -24.05
C ASP A 565 -28.90 -4.96 -23.47
N GLY A 566 -28.78 -4.98 -22.13
CA GLY A 566 -27.53 -4.73 -21.42
C GLY A 566 -27.22 -3.26 -21.21
N SER A 567 -28.17 -2.36 -21.44
CA SER A 567 -28.01 -0.95 -21.11
C SER A 567 -27.86 -0.79 -19.59
N MET A 568 -26.99 0.13 -19.18
CA MET A 568 -26.66 0.37 -17.78
C MET A 568 -26.81 1.85 -17.45
N THR A 569 -27.29 2.14 -16.25
CA THR A 569 -27.33 3.48 -15.66
C THR A 569 -26.63 3.46 -14.31
N GLU A 570 -25.68 4.37 -14.12
CA GLU A 570 -24.92 4.52 -12.88
C GLU A 570 -25.57 5.55 -11.95
N TYR A 571 -25.62 5.21 -10.66
CA TYR A 571 -26.09 6.04 -9.56
C TYR A 571 -24.95 6.21 -8.55
N PRO A 572 -24.17 7.29 -8.62
CA PRO A 572 -23.04 7.52 -7.73
C PRO A 572 -23.48 7.57 -6.27
N PHE A 573 -22.75 6.91 -5.37
CA PHE A 573 -23.01 7.03 -3.94
C PHE A 573 -22.73 8.48 -3.49
N PRO A 574 -23.55 9.07 -2.60
CA PRO A 574 -23.28 10.39 -2.02
C PRO A 574 -22.06 10.43 -1.09
N TRP A 575 -21.53 9.26 -0.72
CA TRP A 575 -20.43 9.10 0.23
C TRP A 575 -19.23 8.43 -0.45
N ALA A 576 -18.03 8.79 -0.01
CA ALA A 576 -16.79 8.18 -0.48
C ALA A 576 -16.44 6.94 0.36
N ASN A 577 -15.64 6.03 -0.22
CA ASN A 577 -15.09 4.85 0.45
C ASN A 577 -16.16 3.93 1.05
N ILE A 578 -17.24 3.67 0.29
CA ILE A 578 -18.30 2.78 0.76
C ILE A 578 -17.84 1.31 0.79
N ALA A 579 -16.92 0.93 -0.10
CA ALA A 579 -16.23 -0.35 -0.09
C ALA A 579 -15.04 -0.33 0.89
N ALA A 580 -14.85 -1.44 1.59
CA ALA A 580 -13.54 -1.91 1.98
C ALA A 580 -13.11 -2.98 0.94
N VAL A 581 -11.81 -3.12 0.74
CA VAL A 581 -11.26 -4.24 -0.02
C VAL A 581 -10.23 -4.85 0.90
N ASP A 582 -10.48 -6.08 1.34
CA ASP A 582 -9.53 -6.85 2.14
C ASP A 582 -9.02 -8.06 1.35
N ASP A 583 -7.81 -8.49 1.69
CA ASP A 583 -7.18 -9.69 1.13
C ASP A 583 -7.12 -10.75 2.24
N LEU A 584 -8.29 -11.29 2.59
CA LEU A 584 -8.43 -12.34 3.59
C LEU A 584 -8.07 -13.72 2.99
N PRO A 585 -7.80 -14.76 3.82
CA PRO A 585 -7.46 -16.12 3.36
C PRO A 585 -8.42 -16.77 2.35
N ALA A 586 -9.59 -16.19 2.14
CA ALA A 586 -10.64 -16.66 1.24
C ALA A 586 -10.61 -16.00 -0.16
N GLY A 587 -9.67 -15.10 -0.45
CA GLY A 587 -9.58 -14.29 -1.68
C GLY A 587 -9.87 -12.80 -1.44
N ILE A 588 -9.80 -11.97 -2.50
CA ILE A 588 -10.24 -10.57 -2.46
C ILE A 588 -11.68 -10.56 -1.97
N ARG A 589 -11.93 -10.02 -0.77
CA ARG A 589 -13.30 -9.79 -0.32
C ARG A 589 -13.65 -8.36 -0.66
N VAL A 590 -14.63 -8.26 -1.51
CA VAL A 590 -15.28 -7.01 -1.78
C VAL A 590 -16.43 -6.88 -0.83
N THR A 591 -16.49 -5.77 -0.11
CA THR A 591 -17.42 -5.63 1.01
C THR A 591 -18.69 -4.87 0.63
N ILE A 592 -19.07 -4.89 -0.65
CA ILE A 592 -20.37 -4.39 -1.10
C ILE A 592 -21.13 -5.56 -1.69
N ASP A 593 -22.01 -6.11 -0.87
CA ASP A 593 -23.05 -7.02 -1.29
C ASP A 593 -24.34 -6.20 -1.54
N VAL A 594 -25.21 -6.66 -2.44
CA VAL A 594 -26.46 -6.01 -2.81
C VAL A 594 -27.61 -6.98 -2.61
N SER A 595 -28.63 -6.54 -1.90
CA SER A 595 -29.82 -7.34 -1.63
C SER A 595 -31.08 -6.50 -1.78
N GLY A 596 -32.20 -7.14 -2.11
CA GLY A 596 -33.46 -6.47 -2.39
C GLY A 596 -34.65 -7.41 -2.26
N ASN A 597 -35.87 -6.85 -2.31
CA ASN A 597 -37.14 -7.47 -2.74
C ASN A 597 -38.39 -7.05 -1.94
N ARG A 598 -38.29 -6.47 -0.73
CA ARG A 598 -39.49 -6.28 0.13
C ARG A 598 -40.03 -4.84 0.22
N ASP A 599 -39.19 -3.83 0.00
CA ASP A 599 -39.53 -2.43 0.27
C ASP A 599 -39.16 -1.48 -0.88
N ARG A 600 -38.96 -2.03 -2.10
CA ARG A 600 -38.49 -1.27 -3.28
C ARG A 600 -37.16 -0.53 -3.05
N GLY A 601 -36.35 -0.98 -2.10
CA GLY A 601 -34.98 -0.54 -1.91
C GLY A 601 -33.98 -1.58 -2.41
N ALA A 602 -32.88 -1.12 -3.02
CA ALA A 602 -31.66 -1.90 -3.13
C ALA A 602 -30.80 -1.60 -1.91
N TRP A 603 -30.70 -2.58 -1.02
CA TRP A 603 -29.89 -2.51 0.17
C TRP A 603 -28.47 -2.96 -0.16
N PHE A 604 -27.49 -2.30 0.43
CA PHE A 604 -26.10 -2.63 0.18
C PHE A 604 -25.26 -2.48 1.44
N THR A 605 -24.21 -3.28 1.55
CA THR A 605 -23.22 -3.07 2.61
C THR A 605 -22.29 -1.91 2.25
N ALA A 606 -22.12 -0.97 3.17
CA ALA A 606 -21.16 0.13 3.05
C ALA A 606 -20.04 -0.09 4.08
N ALA A 607 -19.26 -1.15 3.91
CA ALA A 607 -18.34 -1.60 4.94
C ALA A 607 -17.23 -0.60 5.27
N GLY A 608 -16.74 0.15 4.28
CA GLY A 608 -15.77 1.22 4.51
C GLY A 608 -16.32 2.36 5.37
N LEU A 609 -17.65 2.47 5.49
CA LEU A 609 -18.36 3.41 6.36
C LEU A 609 -18.92 2.78 7.63
N ASN A 610 -18.70 1.48 7.85
CA ASN A 610 -19.31 0.72 8.94
C ASN A 610 -20.84 0.93 9.00
N ALA A 611 -21.49 0.83 7.85
CA ALA A 611 -22.89 1.16 7.67
C ALA A 611 -23.57 0.20 6.69
N ILE A 612 -24.90 0.21 6.72
CA ILE A 612 -25.77 -0.36 5.70
C ILE A 612 -26.39 0.79 4.92
N GLY A 613 -26.34 0.74 3.59
CA GLY A 613 -26.98 1.71 2.72
C GLY A 613 -28.23 1.15 2.06
N ARG A 614 -29.07 2.06 1.57
CA ARG A 614 -30.25 1.75 0.75
C ARG A 614 -30.36 2.80 -0.35
N ILE A 615 -30.63 2.38 -1.58
CA ILE A 615 -31.13 3.25 -2.64
C ILE A 615 -32.58 2.89 -2.93
N ASP A 616 -33.46 3.89 -2.98
CA ASP A 616 -34.84 3.70 -3.41
C ASP A 616 -34.91 3.61 -4.94
N ILE A 617 -35.51 2.55 -5.49
CA ILE A 617 -35.48 2.34 -6.96
C ILE A 617 -36.50 3.18 -7.73
N ASP A 618 -37.42 3.87 -7.04
CA ASP A 618 -38.38 4.79 -7.67
C ASP A 618 -37.86 6.23 -7.65
N THR A 619 -37.25 6.66 -6.54
CA THR A 619 -36.77 8.05 -6.37
C THR A 619 -35.27 8.21 -6.62
N PHE A 620 -34.50 7.12 -6.54
CA PHE A 620 -33.02 7.10 -6.58
C PHE A 620 -32.35 7.88 -5.45
N GLU A 621 -33.08 8.11 -4.36
CA GLU A 621 -32.52 8.70 -3.15
C GLU A 621 -31.80 7.64 -2.31
N PHE A 622 -30.70 8.05 -1.69
CA PHE A 622 -29.86 7.18 -0.86
C PHE A 622 -30.05 7.46 0.63
N ASP A 623 -30.18 6.40 1.40
CA ASP A 623 -30.16 6.39 2.86
C ASP A 623 -28.91 5.64 3.37
N LEU A 624 -28.40 6.05 4.54
CA LEU A 624 -27.27 5.39 5.20
C LEU A 624 -27.53 5.20 6.68
N TYR A 625 -27.43 3.95 7.13
CA TYR A 625 -27.66 3.51 8.49
C TYR A 625 -26.35 3.05 9.12
N LYS A 626 -25.80 3.86 10.04
CA LYS A 626 -24.56 3.52 10.75
C LYS A 626 -24.79 2.36 11.72
N LEU A 627 -23.86 1.41 11.73
CA LEU A 627 -23.90 0.31 12.69
C LEU A 627 -23.46 0.81 14.08
N PRO A 628 -24.12 0.34 15.15
CA PRO A 628 -23.88 0.81 16.52
C PRO A 628 -22.51 0.41 17.05
N ASN A 629 -21.96 -0.71 16.57
CA ASN A 629 -20.65 -1.20 16.94
C ASN A 629 -19.60 -0.66 15.97
N PRO A 630 -18.59 0.08 16.44
CA PRO A 630 -17.44 0.46 15.62
C PRO A 630 -16.78 -0.79 15.00
N ALA A 631 -16.31 -0.67 13.75
CA ALA A 631 -15.55 -1.71 13.04
C ALA A 631 -16.27 -3.06 12.83
N SER A 632 -17.59 -3.04 12.62
CA SER A 632 -18.37 -4.24 12.28
C SER A 632 -18.07 -4.80 10.89
N LEU A 633 -17.57 -3.98 9.96
CA LEU A 633 -17.22 -4.35 8.56
C LEU A 633 -18.29 -5.25 7.91
N PRO A 634 -19.52 -4.76 7.67
CA PRO A 634 -20.58 -5.57 7.06
C PRO A 634 -20.15 -6.05 5.66
N LEU A 635 -20.13 -7.36 5.44
CA LEU A 635 -19.65 -7.98 4.20
C LEU A 635 -20.76 -8.53 3.30
N ILE A 636 -21.89 -8.93 3.88
CA ILE A 636 -23.01 -9.63 3.22
C ILE A 636 -24.30 -9.05 3.80
N ILE A 637 -25.36 -8.89 3.00
CA ILE A 637 -26.65 -8.33 3.45
C ILE A 637 -27.89 -9.15 3.07
#